data_AF-A0A2E6VTC1-F1
#
_entry.id   AF-A0A2E6VTC1-F1
#
_cell.length_a   1.000
_cell.length_b   1.000
_cell.length_c   1.000
_cell.angle_alpha   90.00
_cell.angle_beta   90.00
_cell.angle_gamma   90.00
#
_symmetry.space_group_name_H-M   'P 1'
#
loop_
_entity.id
_entity.type
_entity.pdbx_description
1 polymer ?
#
loop_
_entity_poly.entity_id
_entity_poly.type
_entity_poly.pdbx_seq_one_letter_code
_entity_poly.pdbx_strand_id
1 'polypeptide(L)'
;MTKSKDKREFKPLDEVVTIATRFAKSTNVERDRDNPSVLDGYVPTSRAEAVVNSILENAIHGDAGGAWSITGPYGTGKSSLAILLDALLGKDGATRQKGLDLLDKDLAKKVIEAHKRHDSVKEGFFLGIVTASKEPIGNTVLTALESAIIRRYGKIPTENALPGMDLFKETKRRLEEKGNDPTVKGPQTDDLVKIVQQLADKSPVLLLIDEFGKNLEEAAESADADPYVLQKIAEAGSGIAQPIFLITLQHLSFGDYYAASGENTRKEWEKIQGRFDDMLFIESSSETRKLIKTIFTYQDKSFENSVSDWAEIQFNNAQKCGLPEDIDVALLEKCYPLDALSLAILPELCSRYGQNERTIFSFIKECVSSFLNESLWKATHELPCITLYDIFNYFVRDGVLSQGLSTSSNRWNEIALTLRDTRDLTKDQEVMAKSIAILNLISTTGSLRASHQTLSLVNPETCKQTLDDLVELGMVTYRDHSDEFRIWAGSSIDLNSLLENAQDTLQLKPLVEILAEYKQLSPVVASRHSSEKGTLRIFEQQFLGSVFPKPPKPESVFDGLCLYALGNAPEPAYELHHIDKPIAVVKPKNISELEKVSRLLASLNWCLDSEMTKNDIVVRKELRERIATVGAEFTQIFEKTFAPANCSWQGYANKTIKNLKASRGSGPLSELADLAYPETVLAKYSVINKHKLSSQGSQAQKQLIRAILENPEEENLGLEGNGPGVAAYRGFVKENLLHKKTKGKDEYRLTEPTGAKGTEAAEKAWKMLMDCFNEAKGKRLDIDEIYGKLQSPPYGMKKGVIPIFLITALQLNKDKIAIYENGTFQTIFNEASANLLIANPKTFSIKHFGNVRGGRKKLVDALQEKFEIATADETRVSNVLSVLTYIITELQNLKPYTLRTKNLSHKTIKVRTALLQASEPDILLFEELPESLGISALGHDSDYEDLQKFVDELKQALKELRNCYGNLLEDLRTIVARAYGSGDTYNTIQAALSEIDTEVARQEIRTIIGHFRQSNGDPKKSIEQIATVVVGKAIKDFNDDDINTFTEELEQIGPTLRRLNELQKMRNLAQGDSLIALSITLPDGNESTVVTDTSKARSSDQALSNASDEDLAAELARRMSGNSLYNKPFTPRVIDNVSNEEEIDETGSRT
;
A
#
# COMPACT_ATOMS: atom_id res chain seq x y z
N MET A 1 21.71 38.71 -81.85
CA MET A 1 23.14 38.59 -81.49
C MET A 1 23.48 39.66 -80.44
N THR A 2 23.28 39.40 -79.14
CA THR A 2 23.78 40.22 -78.01
C THR A 2 23.39 39.59 -76.65
N LYS A 3 23.64 38.27 -76.48
CA LYS A 3 23.54 37.60 -75.15
C LYS A 3 24.62 36.52 -74.97
N SER A 4 25.85 36.82 -75.39
CA SER A 4 26.97 35.85 -75.35
C SER A 4 28.33 36.47 -75.00
N LYS A 5 28.37 37.64 -74.34
CA LYS A 5 29.63 38.27 -73.92
C LYS A 5 29.83 38.46 -72.40
N ASP A 6 28.80 38.35 -71.56
CA ASP A 6 28.95 38.55 -70.10
C ASP A 6 29.42 37.31 -69.30
N LYS A 7 29.49 36.12 -69.91
CA LYS A 7 29.92 34.90 -69.20
C LYS A 7 31.43 34.76 -68.95
N ARG A 8 32.24 35.81 -69.21
CA ARG A 8 33.70 35.79 -68.96
C ARG A 8 34.17 36.68 -67.80
N GLU A 9 33.28 37.38 -67.10
CA GLU A 9 33.67 38.28 -65.99
C GLU A 9 33.52 37.68 -64.59
N PHE A 10 32.79 36.58 -64.44
CA PHE A 10 32.61 35.88 -63.16
C PHE A 10 33.42 34.59 -63.17
N LYS A 11 34.29 34.41 -62.16
CA LYS A 11 35.02 33.16 -61.92
C LYS A 11 34.27 32.33 -60.86
N PRO A 12 34.14 31.01 -61.03
CA PRO A 12 33.75 30.12 -59.95
C PRO A 12 34.68 30.25 -58.74
N LEU A 13 34.15 30.15 -57.51
CA LEU A 13 34.97 30.27 -56.30
C LEU A 13 35.89 29.06 -56.07
N ASP A 14 35.54 27.88 -56.57
CA ASP A 14 36.37 26.67 -56.54
C ASP A 14 37.65 26.79 -57.39
N GLU A 15 37.73 27.76 -58.31
CA GLU A 15 38.96 28.08 -59.05
C GLU A 15 39.96 28.93 -58.25
N VAL A 16 39.52 29.61 -57.19
CA VAL A 16 40.34 30.58 -56.42
C VAL A 16 40.51 30.19 -54.94
N VAL A 17 39.57 29.43 -54.38
CA VAL A 17 39.62 28.86 -53.04
C VAL A 17 39.74 27.35 -53.14
N THR A 18 40.75 26.81 -52.49
CA THR A 18 40.97 25.37 -52.38
C THR A 18 40.81 24.93 -50.93
N ILE A 19 40.06 23.85 -50.73
CA ILE A 19 39.96 23.17 -49.43
C ILE A 19 41.15 22.22 -49.34
N ALA A 20 42.04 22.47 -48.38
CA ALA A 20 43.16 21.59 -48.11
C ALA A 20 42.64 20.22 -47.63
N THR A 21 42.87 19.18 -48.42
CA THR A 21 42.57 17.78 -48.09
C THR A 21 43.59 17.22 -47.10
N ARG A 22 43.76 17.87 -45.95
CA ARG A 22 44.84 17.58 -45.00
C ARG A 22 44.42 16.98 -43.67
N PHE A 23 43.20 16.43 -43.54
CA PHE A 23 42.75 15.87 -42.26
C PHE A 23 42.20 14.46 -42.40
N ALA A 24 42.65 13.62 -41.45
CA ALA A 24 42.83 12.19 -41.60
C ALA A 24 41.54 11.37 -41.79
N LYS A 25 41.69 10.29 -42.56
CA LYS A 25 40.78 9.13 -42.54
C LYS A 25 40.65 8.62 -41.09
N SER A 26 39.54 7.95 -40.78
CA SER A 26 39.35 7.25 -39.50
C SER A 26 40.64 6.53 -39.08
N THR A 27 41.29 7.06 -38.04
CA THR A 27 42.54 6.53 -37.52
C THR A 27 42.24 5.29 -36.70
N ASN A 28 42.91 4.19 -37.02
CA ASN A 28 42.86 2.96 -36.24
C ASN A 28 44.21 2.81 -35.53
N VAL A 29 44.20 2.83 -34.20
CA VAL A 29 45.43 2.88 -33.38
C VAL A 29 46.35 1.68 -33.58
N GLU A 30 45.83 0.53 -34.05
CA GLU A 30 46.62 -0.69 -34.30
C GLU A 30 47.15 -0.79 -35.73
N ARG A 31 46.36 -0.32 -36.72
CA ARG A 31 46.74 -0.34 -38.14
C ARG A 31 47.68 0.80 -38.51
N ASP A 32 47.43 1.98 -37.94
CA ASP A 32 48.05 3.23 -38.37
C ASP A 32 49.29 3.58 -37.53
N ARG A 33 49.61 2.77 -36.52
CA ARG A 33 50.86 2.84 -35.74
C ARG A 33 52.10 2.70 -36.63
N ASP A 34 53.20 3.33 -36.22
CA ASP A 34 54.48 3.37 -36.95
C ASP A 34 54.44 3.98 -38.37
N ASN A 35 53.28 4.39 -38.90
CA ASN A 35 53.18 5.03 -40.21
C ASN A 35 53.30 6.57 -40.08
N PRO A 36 54.43 7.18 -40.48
CA PRO A 36 54.60 8.63 -40.40
C PRO A 36 53.56 9.37 -41.26
N SER A 37 53.00 8.76 -42.31
CA SER A 37 52.03 9.45 -43.16
C SER A 37 50.69 9.72 -42.48
N VAL A 38 50.40 9.08 -41.34
CA VAL A 38 49.16 9.27 -40.57
C VAL A 38 49.22 10.56 -39.76
N LEU A 39 50.43 10.99 -39.39
CA LEU A 39 50.70 12.27 -38.75
C LEU A 39 50.74 13.43 -39.76
N ASP A 40 50.70 13.15 -41.07
CA ASP A 40 50.59 14.22 -42.07
C ASP A 40 49.26 14.95 -41.92
N GLY A 41 49.36 16.22 -41.50
CA GLY A 41 48.21 17.08 -41.33
C GLY A 41 47.46 16.87 -40.00
N TYR A 42 47.96 16.08 -39.05
CA TYR A 42 47.46 16.17 -37.67
C TYR A 42 47.91 17.50 -37.06
N VAL A 43 46.98 18.24 -36.46
CA VAL A 43 47.27 19.50 -35.74
C VAL A 43 46.95 19.25 -34.27
N PRO A 44 47.97 19.12 -33.39
CA PRO A 44 47.74 18.98 -31.97
C PRO A 44 46.99 20.20 -31.43
N THR A 45 45.89 19.95 -30.73
CA THR A 45 45.14 21.00 -30.04
C THR A 45 45.81 21.33 -28.71
N SER A 46 45.49 22.49 -28.13
CA SER A 46 46.00 22.86 -26.80
C SER A 46 45.68 21.80 -25.73
N ARG A 47 44.57 21.06 -25.87
CA ARG A 47 44.23 19.97 -24.95
C ARG A 47 45.06 18.72 -25.19
N ALA A 48 45.31 18.36 -26.45
CA ALA A 48 46.24 17.28 -26.78
C ALA A 48 47.64 17.56 -26.22
N GLU A 49 48.13 18.79 -26.39
CA GLU A 49 49.41 19.23 -25.84
C GLU A 49 49.42 19.20 -24.30
N ALA A 50 48.33 19.60 -23.64
CA ALA A 50 48.22 19.52 -22.18
C ALA A 50 48.30 18.07 -21.66
N VAL A 51 47.64 17.12 -22.35
CA VAL A 51 47.72 15.69 -22.01
C VAL A 51 49.14 15.16 -22.22
N VAL A 52 49.73 15.44 -23.39
CA VAL A 52 51.13 15.07 -23.69
C VAL A 52 52.07 15.63 -22.63
N ASN A 53 51.91 16.91 -22.27
CA ASN A 53 52.71 17.55 -21.23
C ASN A 53 52.55 16.85 -19.87
N SER A 54 51.32 16.52 -19.45
CA SER A 54 51.08 15.84 -18.17
C SER A 54 51.74 14.46 -18.10
N ILE A 55 51.72 13.72 -19.21
CA ILE A 55 52.39 12.42 -19.31
C ILE A 55 53.90 12.59 -19.27
N LEU A 56 54.44 13.56 -20.02
CA LEU A 56 55.87 13.85 -20.07
C LEU A 56 56.41 14.36 -18.73
N GLU A 57 55.68 15.22 -18.02
CA GLU A 57 56.04 15.68 -16.67
C GLU A 57 56.15 14.50 -15.70
N ASN A 58 55.19 13.56 -15.75
CA ASN A 58 55.28 12.34 -14.95
C ASN A 58 56.42 11.41 -15.42
N ALA A 59 56.73 11.38 -16.71
CA ALA A 59 57.90 10.65 -17.19
C ALA A 59 59.22 11.30 -16.76
N ILE A 60 59.31 12.62 -16.72
CA ILE A 60 60.53 13.36 -16.39
C ILE A 60 60.73 13.49 -14.88
N HIS A 61 59.67 13.53 -14.07
CA HIS A 61 59.76 13.83 -12.64
C HIS A 61 59.13 12.78 -11.73
N GLY A 62 58.25 11.91 -12.24
CA GLY A 62 57.57 10.88 -11.45
C GLY A 62 58.44 9.66 -11.16
N ASP A 63 58.26 9.09 -9.96
CA ASP A 63 59.04 7.96 -9.47
C ASP A 63 58.37 6.59 -9.71
N ALA A 64 57.07 6.55 -10.04
CA ALA A 64 56.27 5.32 -10.11
C ALA A 64 55.40 5.17 -11.38
N GLY A 65 55.47 6.10 -12.33
CA GLY A 65 54.55 6.14 -13.48
C GLY A 65 53.22 6.85 -13.16
N GLY A 66 52.17 6.59 -13.94
CA GLY A 66 50.89 7.29 -13.81
C GLY A 66 49.74 6.64 -14.58
N ALA A 67 48.50 6.90 -14.14
CA ALA A 67 47.29 6.37 -14.76
C ALA A 67 46.35 7.52 -15.15
N TRP A 68 45.92 7.57 -16.41
CA TRP A 68 45.04 8.63 -16.94
C TRP A 68 43.77 8.05 -17.55
N SER A 69 42.66 8.65 -17.19
CA SER A 69 41.36 8.41 -17.80
C SER A 69 41.05 9.59 -18.70
N ILE A 70 41.02 9.39 -20.01
CA ILE A 70 40.74 10.47 -20.98
C ILE A 70 39.31 10.29 -21.49
N THR A 71 38.44 11.17 -21.00
CA THR A 71 37.00 11.10 -21.25
C THR A 71 36.59 12.20 -22.23
N GLY A 72 35.99 11.86 -23.36
CA GLY A 72 35.46 12.88 -24.27
C GLY A 72 34.55 12.31 -25.36
N PRO A 73 33.64 13.09 -25.96
CA PRO A 73 32.73 12.64 -27.01
C PRO A 73 33.43 11.95 -28.20
N TYR A 74 32.67 11.18 -28.99
CA TYR A 74 33.16 10.66 -30.27
C TYR A 74 33.61 11.81 -31.17
N GLY A 75 34.71 11.62 -31.91
CA GLY A 75 35.19 12.61 -32.89
C GLY A 75 35.95 13.81 -32.32
N THR A 76 36.45 13.71 -31.08
CA THR A 76 37.29 14.75 -30.43
C THR A 76 38.79 14.59 -30.65
N GLY A 77 39.25 13.56 -31.38
CA GLY A 77 40.68 13.36 -31.67
C GLY A 77 41.46 12.49 -30.67
N LYS A 78 40.79 11.80 -29.72
CA LYS A 78 41.45 10.90 -28.73
C LYS A 78 42.34 9.82 -29.37
N SER A 79 41.86 9.14 -30.41
CA SER A 79 42.66 8.12 -31.11
C SER A 79 43.84 8.72 -31.89
N SER A 80 43.73 9.97 -32.34
CA SER A 80 44.84 10.69 -32.97
C SER A 80 45.90 11.12 -31.94
N LEU A 81 45.47 11.51 -30.73
CA LEU A 81 46.35 11.71 -29.57
C LEU A 81 47.10 10.42 -29.21
N ALA A 82 46.43 9.25 -29.27
CA ALA A 82 47.09 7.96 -29.04
C ALA A 82 48.22 7.70 -30.04
N ILE A 83 48.00 7.98 -31.33
CA ILE A 83 49.03 7.86 -32.37
C ILE A 83 50.16 8.89 -32.19
N LEU A 84 49.85 10.10 -31.72
CA LEU A 84 50.88 11.08 -31.40
C LEU A 84 51.75 10.58 -30.23
N LEU A 85 51.15 10.10 -29.14
CA LEU A 85 51.90 9.52 -28.00
C LEU A 85 52.71 8.29 -28.42
N ASP A 86 52.15 7.45 -29.28
CA ASP A 86 52.84 6.30 -29.88
C ASP A 86 54.12 6.72 -30.63
N ALA A 87 54.00 7.77 -31.45
CA ALA A 87 55.12 8.28 -32.22
C ALA A 87 56.20 8.91 -31.34
N LEU A 88 55.79 9.74 -30.36
CA LEU A 88 56.69 10.48 -29.49
C LEU A 88 57.50 9.55 -28.57
N LEU A 89 56.86 8.51 -28.01
CA LEU A 89 57.48 7.58 -27.06
C LEU A 89 58.00 6.28 -27.72
N GLY A 90 57.77 6.11 -29.01
CA GLY A 90 58.21 4.98 -29.84
C GLY A 90 59.71 4.99 -30.11
N LYS A 91 60.21 4.12 -30.99
CA LYS A 91 61.64 4.03 -31.33
C LYS A 91 62.15 5.27 -32.06
N ASP A 92 63.46 5.49 -32.04
CA ASP A 92 64.07 6.56 -32.83
C ASP A 92 63.89 6.31 -34.34
N GLY A 93 63.48 7.34 -35.08
CA GLY A 93 63.20 7.22 -36.51
C GLY A 93 62.26 8.29 -37.05
N ALA A 94 61.86 8.11 -38.32
CA ALA A 94 61.05 9.08 -39.06
C ALA A 94 59.71 9.42 -38.38
N THR A 95 59.07 8.43 -37.76
CA THR A 95 57.78 8.60 -37.08
C THR A 95 57.91 9.47 -35.82
N ARG A 96 58.94 9.23 -34.99
CA ARG A 96 59.20 10.06 -33.80
C ARG A 96 59.59 11.49 -34.18
N GLN A 97 60.47 11.66 -35.18
CA GLN A 97 60.87 12.99 -35.64
C GLN A 97 59.66 13.79 -36.11
N LYS A 98 58.76 13.15 -36.86
CA LYS A 98 57.54 13.80 -37.33
C LYS A 98 56.59 14.16 -36.20
N GLY A 99 56.48 13.33 -35.16
CA GLY A 99 55.75 13.69 -33.94
C GLY A 99 56.33 14.91 -33.24
N LEU A 100 57.67 15.02 -33.15
CA LEU A 100 58.35 16.18 -32.58
C LEU A 100 58.10 17.47 -33.39
N ASP A 101 58.05 17.36 -34.72
CA ASP A 101 57.80 18.50 -35.61
C ASP A 101 56.38 19.08 -35.46
N LEU A 102 55.44 18.32 -34.89
CA LEU A 102 54.07 18.75 -34.64
C LEU A 102 53.90 19.51 -33.31
N LEU A 103 54.84 19.37 -32.37
CA LEU A 103 54.79 19.99 -31.06
C LEU A 103 55.48 21.36 -31.04
N ASP A 104 55.13 22.18 -30.06
CA ASP A 104 55.94 23.36 -29.76
C ASP A 104 57.39 22.97 -29.34
N LYS A 105 58.29 23.94 -29.41
CA LYS A 105 59.72 23.72 -29.14
C LYS A 105 60.03 23.28 -27.71
N ASP A 106 59.17 23.56 -26.74
CA ASP A 106 59.42 23.26 -25.34
C ASP A 106 58.89 21.88 -24.97
N LEU A 107 57.71 21.49 -25.47
CA LEU A 107 57.21 20.12 -25.40
C LEU A 107 58.14 19.14 -26.13
N ALA A 108 58.61 19.50 -27.32
CA ALA A 108 59.55 18.66 -28.08
C ALA A 108 60.84 18.38 -27.29
N LYS A 109 61.34 19.35 -26.49
CA LYS A 109 62.48 19.14 -25.59
C LYS A 109 62.16 18.16 -24.46
N LYS A 110 60.96 18.26 -23.87
CA LYS A 110 60.51 17.36 -22.81
C LYS A 110 60.43 15.90 -23.27
N VAL A 111 60.02 15.66 -24.51
CA VAL A 111 60.04 14.29 -25.10
C VAL A 111 61.45 13.72 -25.11
N ILE A 112 62.44 14.53 -25.53
CA ILE A 112 63.85 14.12 -25.55
C ILE A 112 64.38 13.90 -24.12
N GLU A 113 63.98 14.75 -23.17
CA GLU A 113 64.36 14.63 -21.76
C GLU A 113 63.79 13.35 -21.12
N ALA A 114 62.52 13.03 -21.36
CA ALA A 114 61.88 11.79 -20.90
C ALA A 114 62.63 10.55 -21.41
N HIS A 115 63.01 10.54 -22.70
CA HIS A 115 63.80 9.43 -23.26
C HIS A 115 65.19 9.31 -22.66
N LYS A 116 65.84 10.44 -22.32
CA LYS A 116 67.16 10.44 -21.68
C LYS A 116 67.10 9.95 -20.24
N ARG A 117 66.09 10.35 -19.46
CA ARG A 117 65.91 9.92 -18.06
C ARG A 117 65.82 8.39 -17.95
N HIS A 118 65.18 7.76 -18.92
CA HIS A 118 64.88 6.32 -18.90
C HIS A 118 65.74 5.47 -19.87
N ASP A 119 66.86 6.00 -20.36
CA ASP A 119 67.76 5.33 -21.32
C ASP A 119 67.04 4.69 -22.54
N SER A 120 66.00 5.34 -23.03
CA SER A 120 65.11 4.83 -24.09
C SER A 120 65.26 5.61 -25.40
N VAL A 121 66.35 6.37 -25.56
CA VAL A 121 66.59 7.24 -26.72
C VAL A 121 66.57 6.45 -28.04
N LYS A 122 67.22 5.29 -28.13
CA LYS A 122 67.24 4.49 -29.37
C LYS A 122 66.01 3.64 -29.53
N GLU A 123 65.74 2.80 -28.52
CA GLU A 123 64.74 1.77 -28.63
C GLU A 123 63.31 2.30 -28.40
N GLY A 124 63.12 3.32 -27.55
CA GLY A 124 61.80 3.82 -27.13
C GLY A 124 61.22 3.06 -25.93
N PHE A 125 59.98 3.39 -25.54
CA PHE A 125 59.25 2.70 -24.46
C PHE A 125 58.71 1.35 -24.95
N PHE A 126 58.22 0.49 -24.06
CA PHE A 126 57.33 -0.62 -24.43
C PHE A 126 55.92 -0.08 -24.63
N LEU A 127 55.46 -0.07 -25.88
CA LEU A 127 54.19 0.54 -26.26
C LEU A 127 53.12 -0.53 -26.51
N GLY A 128 52.28 -0.76 -25.50
CA GLY A 128 51.13 -1.66 -25.57
C GLY A 128 49.87 -0.88 -25.93
N ILE A 129 49.67 -0.66 -27.22
CA ILE A 129 48.49 0.04 -27.74
C ILE A 129 47.52 -0.99 -28.32
N VAL A 130 46.26 -0.90 -27.88
CA VAL A 130 45.17 -1.81 -28.28
C VAL A 130 43.84 -1.06 -28.37
N THR A 131 42.95 -1.52 -29.24
CA THR A 131 41.54 -1.10 -29.23
C THR A 131 40.72 -2.13 -28.45
N ALA A 132 40.04 -1.70 -27.40
CA ALA A 132 39.19 -2.56 -26.60
C ALA A 132 38.00 -3.10 -27.39
N SER A 133 37.65 -4.35 -27.10
CA SER A 133 36.41 -4.98 -27.54
C SER A 133 35.51 -5.25 -26.33
N LYS A 134 34.28 -5.73 -26.56
CA LYS A 134 33.37 -6.10 -25.48
C LYS A 134 33.83 -7.42 -24.85
N GLU A 135 34.79 -7.32 -23.95
CA GLU A 135 35.47 -8.45 -23.29
C GLU A 135 36.02 -8.07 -21.90
N PRO A 136 36.38 -9.04 -21.04
CA PRO A 136 37.02 -8.77 -19.75
C PRO A 136 38.34 -7.99 -19.89
N ILE A 137 38.57 -7.02 -19.01
CA ILE A 137 39.74 -6.11 -19.03
C ILE A 137 41.08 -6.87 -19.08
N GLY A 138 41.18 -7.98 -18.33
CA GLY A 138 42.40 -8.78 -18.31
C GLY A 138 42.82 -9.33 -19.69
N ASN A 139 41.86 -9.58 -20.58
CA ASN A 139 42.14 -10.02 -21.95
C ASN A 139 42.75 -8.87 -22.76
N THR A 140 42.11 -7.70 -22.73
CA THR A 140 42.57 -6.51 -23.46
C THR A 140 43.97 -6.07 -23.01
N VAL A 141 44.24 -6.12 -21.69
CA VAL A 141 45.58 -5.86 -21.14
C VAL A 141 46.61 -6.87 -21.66
N LEU A 142 46.27 -8.16 -21.69
CA LEU A 142 47.17 -9.19 -22.21
C LEU A 142 47.51 -8.95 -23.69
N THR A 143 46.51 -8.58 -24.50
CA THR A 143 46.67 -8.22 -25.91
C THR A 143 47.55 -6.97 -26.07
N ALA A 144 47.38 -5.95 -25.21
CA ALA A 144 48.25 -4.77 -25.19
C ALA A 144 49.71 -5.15 -24.87
N LEU A 145 49.93 -6.02 -23.89
CA LEU A 145 51.28 -6.52 -23.56
C LEU A 145 51.89 -7.32 -24.70
N GLU A 146 51.10 -8.18 -25.36
CA GLU A 146 51.53 -8.90 -26.55
C GLU A 146 52.00 -7.92 -27.65
N SER A 147 51.19 -6.89 -27.90
CA SER A 147 51.44 -5.83 -28.87
C SER A 147 52.79 -5.14 -28.57
N ALA A 148 53.06 -4.79 -27.32
CA ALA A 148 54.32 -4.18 -26.89
C ALA A 148 55.54 -5.09 -27.12
N ILE A 149 55.41 -6.37 -26.78
CA ILE A 149 56.48 -7.37 -26.88
C ILE A 149 56.82 -7.64 -28.35
N ILE A 150 55.81 -7.95 -29.17
CA ILE A 150 55.99 -8.25 -30.59
C ILE A 150 56.56 -7.03 -31.31
N ARG A 151 56.16 -5.80 -30.95
CA ARG A 151 56.69 -4.60 -31.58
C ARG A 151 58.19 -4.42 -31.35
N ARG A 152 58.70 -4.68 -30.14
CA ARG A 152 60.13 -4.56 -29.86
C ARG A 152 60.96 -5.72 -30.42
N TYR A 153 60.45 -6.94 -30.36
CA TYR A 153 61.24 -8.14 -30.67
C TYR A 153 60.88 -8.84 -31.99
N GLY A 154 59.84 -8.37 -32.70
CA GLY A 154 59.27 -8.98 -33.91
C GLY A 154 58.49 -10.27 -33.69
N LYS A 155 58.69 -10.93 -32.55
CA LYS A 155 58.02 -12.16 -32.09
C LYS A 155 58.08 -12.22 -30.56
N ILE A 156 57.33 -13.14 -29.95
CA ILE A 156 57.42 -13.41 -28.52
C ILE A 156 58.82 -14.02 -28.21
N PRO A 157 59.67 -13.36 -27.41
CA PRO A 157 61.01 -13.85 -27.12
C PRO A 157 61.02 -15.06 -26.15
N THR A 158 62.21 -15.63 -25.92
CA THR A 158 62.43 -16.68 -24.92
C THR A 158 62.66 -16.06 -23.54
N GLU A 159 62.45 -16.82 -22.46
CA GLU A 159 62.67 -16.38 -21.07
C GLU A 159 64.08 -15.79 -20.84
N ASN A 160 65.09 -16.34 -21.52
CA ASN A 160 66.48 -15.85 -21.45
C ASN A 160 66.66 -14.47 -22.10
N ALA A 161 65.84 -14.13 -23.11
CA ALA A 161 65.93 -12.85 -23.81
C ALA A 161 65.10 -11.77 -23.11
N LEU A 162 63.97 -12.15 -22.49
CA LEU A 162 63.12 -11.28 -21.69
C LEU A 162 62.49 -12.12 -20.56
N PRO A 163 62.80 -11.82 -19.30
CA PRO A 163 62.16 -12.49 -18.16
C PRO A 163 60.63 -12.32 -18.14
N GLY A 164 59.91 -13.34 -17.66
CA GLY A 164 58.45 -13.34 -17.59
C GLY A 164 57.73 -13.79 -18.87
N MET A 165 58.44 -14.25 -19.89
CA MET A 165 57.86 -14.73 -21.15
C MET A 165 57.26 -16.12 -21.06
N ASP A 166 57.76 -16.98 -20.17
CA ASP A 166 57.15 -18.28 -19.90
C ASP A 166 55.80 -18.10 -19.19
N LEU A 167 55.71 -17.14 -18.25
CA LEU A 167 54.46 -16.74 -17.62
C LEU A 167 53.49 -16.15 -18.67
N PHE A 168 53.97 -15.24 -19.52
CA PHE A 168 53.16 -14.67 -20.60
C PHE A 168 52.58 -15.73 -21.54
N LYS A 169 53.39 -16.71 -21.99
CA LYS A 169 52.95 -17.80 -22.87
C LYS A 169 51.90 -18.69 -22.20
N GLU A 170 52.08 -18.98 -20.92
CA GLU A 170 51.12 -19.77 -20.15
C GLU A 170 49.81 -19.02 -19.94
N THR A 171 49.85 -17.72 -19.61
CA THR A 171 48.65 -16.88 -19.49
C THR A 171 47.90 -16.78 -20.83
N LYS A 172 48.63 -16.65 -21.95
CA LYS A 172 48.05 -16.64 -23.29
C LYS A 172 47.40 -17.99 -23.66
N ARG A 173 48.07 -19.11 -23.38
CA ARG A 173 47.52 -20.46 -23.60
C ARG A 173 46.21 -20.66 -22.85
N ARG A 174 46.12 -20.22 -21.58
CA ARG A 174 44.88 -20.31 -20.78
C ARG A 174 43.73 -19.50 -21.39
N LEU A 175 44.02 -18.32 -21.95
CA LEU A 175 43.01 -17.50 -22.63
C LEU A 175 42.49 -18.20 -23.91
N GLU A 176 43.39 -18.79 -24.70
CA GLU A 176 43.02 -19.56 -25.90
C GLU A 176 42.19 -20.81 -25.56
N GLU A 177 42.52 -21.49 -24.45
CA GLU A 177 41.77 -22.66 -23.95
C GLU A 177 40.40 -22.29 -23.39
N LYS A 178 40.26 -21.13 -22.72
CA LYS A 178 38.96 -20.62 -22.22
C LYS A 178 37.94 -20.43 -23.34
N GLY A 179 38.38 -20.05 -24.54
CA GLY A 179 37.51 -19.97 -25.71
C GLY A 179 36.86 -21.32 -26.09
N ASN A 180 37.47 -22.43 -25.68
CA ASN A 180 37.02 -23.80 -25.95
C ASN A 180 36.40 -24.50 -24.72
N ASP A 181 36.76 -24.08 -23.50
CA ASP A 181 36.23 -24.62 -22.24
C ASP A 181 35.90 -23.48 -21.24
N PRO A 182 34.60 -23.23 -20.95
CA PRO A 182 34.16 -22.15 -20.07
C PRO A 182 34.54 -22.36 -18.58
N THR A 183 35.09 -23.52 -18.20
CA THR A 183 35.58 -23.79 -16.83
C THR A 183 36.99 -23.26 -16.59
N VAL A 184 37.73 -22.90 -17.66
CA VAL A 184 39.08 -22.34 -17.57
C VAL A 184 38.99 -20.86 -17.19
N LYS A 185 39.65 -20.48 -16.09
CA LYS A 185 39.74 -19.08 -15.66
C LYS A 185 40.63 -18.29 -16.63
N GLY A 186 40.18 -17.09 -16.99
CA GLY A 186 40.93 -16.18 -17.87
C GLY A 186 42.23 -15.65 -17.23
N PRO A 187 42.89 -14.67 -17.87
CA PRO A 187 44.13 -14.07 -17.36
C PRO A 187 43.95 -13.61 -15.91
N GLN A 188 44.84 -14.06 -15.01
CA GLN A 188 44.80 -13.66 -13.61
C GLN A 188 45.50 -12.32 -13.43
N THR A 189 44.96 -11.47 -12.54
CA THR A 189 45.49 -10.13 -12.23
C THR A 189 46.97 -10.14 -11.84
N ASP A 190 47.38 -11.06 -10.97
CA ASP A 190 48.76 -11.17 -10.51
C ASP A 190 49.74 -11.57 -11.63
N ASP A 191 49.28 -12.37 -12.59
CA ASP A 191 50.12 -12.77 -13.75
C ASP A 191 50.37 -11.55 -14.64
N LEU A 192 49.32 -10.78 -14.94
CA LEU A 192 49.42 -9.56 -15.76
C LEU A 192 50.35 -8.52 -15.12
N VAL A 193 50.18 -8.27 -13.82
CA VAL A 193 51.04 -7.35 -13.07
C VAL A 193 52.50 -7.78 -13.14
N LYS A 194 52.81 -9.05 -12.86
CA LYS A 194 54.19 -9.55 -12.94
C LYS A 194 54.78 -9.37 -14.33
N ILE A 195 54.01 -9.68 -15.39
CA ILE A 195 54.48 -9.51 -16.76
C ILE A 195 54.82 -8.04 -17.03
N VAL A 196 53.95 -7.10 -16.67
CA VAL A 196 54.19 -5.64 -16.88
C VAL A 196 55.42 -5.18 -16.10
N GLN A 197 55.59 -5.64 -14.86
CA GLN A 197 56.75 -5.31 -14.02
C GLN A 197 58.06 -5.82 -14.65
N GLN A 198 58.08 -7.04 -15.20
CA GLN A 198 59.26 -7.58 -15.88
C GLN A 198 59.60 -6.82 -17.18
N LEU A 199 58.60 -6.26 -17.88
CA LEU A 199 58.85 -5.35 -19.00
C LEU A 199 59.46 -4.03 -18.52
N ALA A 200 58.91 -3.47 -17.42
CA ALA A 200 59.38 -2.24 -16.79
C ALA A 200 60.80 -2.38 -16.21
N ASP A 201 61.27 -3.58 -15.86
CA ASP A 201 62.68 -3.80 -15.47
C ASP A 201 63.68 -3.50 -16.62
N LYS A 202 63.21 -3.42 -17.87
CA LYS A 202 64.05 -3.17 -19.05
C LYS A 202 63.90 -1.77 -19.64
N SER A 203 62.69 -1.26 -19.75
CA SER A 203 62.36 0.06 -20.33
C SER A 203 60.97 0.47 -19.86
N PRO A 204 60.63 1.78 -19.77
CA PRO A 204 59.30 2.20 -19.37
C PRO A 204 58.20 1.58 -20.22
N VAL A 205 57.04 1.32 -19.61
CA VAL A 205 55.89 0.70 -20.29
C VAL A 205 54.77 1.71 -20.42
N LEU A 206 54.19 1.86 -21.60
CA LEU A 206 52.94 2.57 -21.84
C LEU A 206 51.88 1.58 -22.31
N LEU A 207 50.82 1.42 -21.52
CA LEU A 207 49.61 0.72 -21.90
C LEU A 207 48.55 1.75 -22.27
N LEU A 208 48.15 1.77 -23.54
CA LEU A 208 47.11 2.67 -24.05
C LEU A 208 45.96 1.83 -24.60
N ILE A 209 44.79 1.98 -23.98
CA ILE A 209 43.58 1.25 -24.35
C ILE A 209 42.58 2.25 -24.95
N ASP A 210 42.38 2.17 -26.26
CA ASP A 210 41.35 2.94 -26.97
C ASP A 210 39.98 2.27 -26.87
N GLU A 211 38.89 3.03 -26.96
CA GLU A 211 37.51 2.54 -26.83
C GLU A 211 37.23 1.74 -25.53
N PHE A 212 37.90 2.11 -24.43
CA PHE A 212 37.84 1.39 -23.15
C PHE A 212 36.41 1.26 -22.58
N GLY A 213 35.49 2.11 -23.02
CA GLY A 213 34.05 1.99 -22.75
C GLY A 213 33.48 0.60 -23.08
N LYS A 214 34.05 -0.13 -24.05
CA LYS A 214 33.64 -1.50 -24.39
C LYS A 214 33.96 -2.52 -23.30
N ASN A 215 35.10 -2.37 -22.63
CA ASN A 215 35.41 -3.19 -21.46
C ASN A 215 34.48 -2.83 -20.28
N LEU A 216 34.13 -1.56 -20.11
CA LEU A 216 33.21 -1.10 -19.06
C LEU A 216 31.78 -1.63 -19.30
N GLU A 217 31.30 -1.61 -20.55
CA GLU A 217 30.02 -2.22 -20.95
C GLU A 217 29.97 -3.71 -20.58
N GLU A 218 30.99 -4.49 -20.95
CA GLU A 218 31.08 -5.91 -20.59
C GLU A 218 31.12 -6.11 -19.07
N ALA A 219 31.89 -5.28 -18.36
CA ALA A 219 32.01 -5.36 -16.91
C ALA A 219 30.73 -4.92 -16.17
N ALA A 220 29.83 -4.17 -16.81
CA ALA A 220 28.51 -3.84 -16.28
C ALA A 220 27.48 -4.97 -16.43
N GLU A 221 27.63 -5.79 -17.46
CA GLU A 221 26.70 -6.89 -17.77
C GLU A 221 27.13 -8.23 -17.12
N SER A 222 28.42 -8.44 -16.87
CA SER A 222 28.98 -9.69 -16.37
C SER A 222 29.36 -9.63 -14.88
N ALA A 223 28.99 -10.67 -14.11
CA ALA A 223 29.36 -10.81 -12.70
C ALA A 223 30.85 -11.18 -12.48
N ASP A 224 31.57 -11.51 -13.56
CA ASP A 224 32.97 -11.94 -13.57
C ASP A 224 33.96 -10.76 -13.79
N ALA A 225 33.46 -9.52 -13.73
CA ALA A 225 34.28 -8.33 -13.86
C ALA A 225 35.20 -8.16 -12.64
N ASP A 226 36.52 -8.21 -12.86
CA ASP A 226 37.53 -7.88 -11.85
C ASP A 226 38.09 -6.47 -12.08
N PRO A 227 37.49 -5.42 -11.48
CA PRO A 227 37.94 -4.06 -11.70
C PRO A 227 39.29 -3.79 -10.99
N TYR A 228 39.74 -4.73 -10.14
CA TYR A 228 41.01 -4.68 -9.42
C TYR A 228 42.24 -4.73 -10.34
N VAL A 229 42.12 -5.28 -11.56
CA VAL A 229 43.23 -5.41 -12.52
C VAL A 229 43.92 -4.08 -12.79
N LEU A 230 43.13 -3.05 -13.10
CA LEU A 230 43.66 -1.74 -13.46
C LEU A 230 44.29 -1.02 -12.28
N GLN A 231 43.65 -1.11 -11.11
CA GLN A 231 44.23 -0.59 -9.87
C GLN A 231 45.61 -1.22 -9.62
N LYS A 232 45.71 -2.54 -9.75
CA LYS A 232 46.95 -3.26 -9.49
C LYS A 232 48.05 -2.90 -10.46
N ILE A 233 47.72 -2.71 -11.74
CA ILE A 233 48.69 -2.28 -12.76
C ILE A 233 49.14 -0.83 -12.53
N ALA A 234 48.21 0.07 -12.16
CA ALA A 234 48.55 1.45 -11.83
C ALA A 234 49.46 1.55 -10.59
N GLU A 235 49.22 0.71 -9.58
CA GLU A 235 50.06 0.62 -8.38
C GLU A 235 51.40 -0.09 -8.63
N ALA A 236 51.47 -0.95 -9.66
CA ALA A 236 52.62 -1.81 -9.93
C ALA A 236 53.89 -1.03 -10.27
N GLY A 237 53.80 0.22 -10.71
CA GLY A 237 54.96 1.04 -11.05
C GLY A 237 55.74 1.59 -9.85
N SER A 238 55.20 1.51 -8.62
CA SER A 238 55.91 1.95 -7.41
C SER A 238 57.05 0.99 -7.03
N GLY A 239 58.28 1.51 -6.96
CA GLY A 239 59.45 0.77 -6.47
C GLY A 239 60.14 -0.12 -7.51
N ILE A 240 59.93 0.14 -8.80
CA ILE A 240 60.51 -0.60 -9.94
C ILE A 240 61.52 0.29 -10.68
N ALA A 241 62.41 -0.34 -11.45
CA ALA A 241 63.49 0.35 -12.17
C ALA A 241 62.99 1.39 -13.20
N GLN A 242 61.85 1.16 -13.86
CA GLN A 242 61.25 2.08 -14.82
C GLN A 242 59.74 2.25 -14.57
N PRO A 243 59.15 3.41 -14.93
CA PRO A 243 57.74 3.68 -14.70
C PRO A 243 56.80 2.91 -15.63
N ILE A 244 55.57 2.68 -15.13
CA ILE A 244 54.45 2.10 -15.89
C ILE A 244 53.38 3.19 -16.07
N PHE A 245 53.00 3.44 -17.32
CA PHE A 245 51.96 4.40 -17.69
C PHE A 245 50.74 3.66 -18.22
N LEU A 246 49.56 4.02 -17.71
CA LEU A 246 48.28 3.44 -18.12
C LEU A 246 47.35 4.55 -18.61
N ILE A 247 46.87 4.47 -19.84
CA ILE A 247 45.96 5.45 -20.44
C ILE A 247 44.74 4.73 -20.97
N THR A 248 43.55 5.16 -20.55
CA THR A 248 42.28 4.70 -21.12
C THR A 248 41.60 5.85 -21.87
N LEU A 249 41.03 5.55 -23.04
CA LEU A 249 40.25 6.50 -23.84
C LEU A 249 38.79 6.05 -23.91
N GLN A 250 37.84 6.91 -23.53
CA GLN A 250 36.42 6.57 -23.54
C GLN A 250 35.49 7.78 -23.75
N HIS A 251 34.19 7.52 -23.90
CA HIS A 251 33.17 8.54 -24.21
C HIS A 251 32.49 9.14 -23.00
N LEU A 252 32.23 8.30 -22.01
CA LEU A 252 31.62 8.68 -20.74
C LEU A 252 32.61 8.38 -19.62
N SER A 253 32.43 9.03 -18.47
CA SER A 253 33.24 8.73 -17.30
C SER A 253 32.96 7.31 -16.81
N PHE A 254 33.85 6.71 -16.02
CA PHE A 254 33.62 5.36 -15.48
C PHE A 254 32.29 5.31 -14.69
N GLY A 255 31.98 6.32 -13.89
CA GLY A 255 30.74 6.41 -13.11
C GLY A 255 29.45 6.43 -13.96
N ASP A 256 29.49 7.02 -15.15
CA ASP A 256 28.32 7.13 -16.04
C ASP A 256 27.93 5.78 -16.66
N TYR A 257 28.90 4.90 -16.95
CA TYR A 257 28.64 3.55 -17.46
C TYR A 257 27.94 2.64 -16.42
N TYR A 258 28.04 2.95 -15.12
CA TYR A 258 27.43 2.18 -14.03
C TYR A 258 26.28 2.91 -13.32
N ALA A 259 25.75 4.00 -13.91
CA ALA A 259 24.67 4.77 -13.30
C ALA A 259 23.38 3.94 -13.04
N ALA A 260 23.18 2.87 -13.82
CA ALA A 260 22.05 1.93 -13.67
C ALA A 260 22.36 0.68 -12.81
N SER A 261 23.60 0.52 -12.32
CA SER A 261 24.03 -0.64 -11.52
C SER A 261 23.86 -0.39 -10.01
N GLY A 262 23.85 -1.45 -9.20
CA GLY A 262 23.68 -1.34 -7.74
C GLY A 262 24.76 -0.51 -7.04
N GLU A 263 24.41 0.15 -5.92
CA GLU A 263 25.28 1.09 -5.20
C GLU A 263 26.68 0.55 -4.84
N ASN A 264 26.81 -0.75 -4.56
CA ASN A 264 28.10 -1.36 -4.18
C ASN A 264 29.06 -1.42 -5.37
N THR A 265 28.60 -1.83 -6.54
CA THR A 265 29.41 -1.89 -7.77
C THR A 265 29.85 -0.50 -8.20
N ARG A 266 28.94 0.48 -8.12
CA ARG A 266 29.24 1.89 -8.42
C ARG A 266 30.33 2.45 -7.51
N LYS A 267 30.27 2.19 -6.19
CA LYS A 267 31.30 2.62 -5.23
C LYS A 267 32.67 1.98 -5.47
N GLU A 268 32.73 0.72 -5.91
CA GLU A 268 34.01 0.10 -6.27
C GLU A 268 34.63 0.74 -7.53
N TRP A 269 33.82 1.07 -8.53
CA TRP A 269 34.29 1.79 -9.72
C TRP A 269 34.69 3.24 -9.43
N GLU A 270 33.95 3.96 -8.57
CA GLU A 270 34.32 5.31 -8.12
C GLU A 270 35.67 5.31 -7.37
N LYS A 271 35.96 4.28 -6.56
CA LYS A 271 37.28 4.11 -5.91
C LYS A 271 38.41 3.90 -6.91
N ILE A 272 38.15 3.16 -7.98
CA ILE A 272 39.15 2.87 -9.02
C ILE A 272 39.37 4.11 -9.88
N GLN A 273 38.30 4.78 -10.32
CA GLN A 273 38.39 6.05 -11.05
C GLN A 273 39.16 7.11 -10.25
N GLY A 274 38.99 7.17 -8.93
CA GLY A 274 39.76 8.06 -8.06
C GLY A 274 41.27 7.83 -8.02
N ARG A 275 41.78 6.77 -8.66
CA ARG A 275 43.22 6.47 -8.83
C ARG A 275 43.75 6.83 -10.21
N PHE A 276 42.88 7.27 -11.12
CA PHE A 276 43.23 7.80 -12.41
C PHE A 276 43.13 9.32 -12.37
N ASP A 277 44.09 10.00 -12.99
CA ASP A 277 43.95 11.41 -13.31
C ASP A 277 42.92 11.53 -14.45
N ASP A 278 41.70 11.93 -14.10
CA ASP A 278 40.61 12.08 -15.06
C ASP A 278 40.76 13.39 -15.83
N MET A 279 40.92 13.27 -17.14
CA MET A 279 41.15 14.38 -18.06
C MET A 279 40.00 14.46 -19.06
N LEU A 280 39.17 15.49 -18.89
CA LEU A 280 38.11 15.80 -19.85
C LEU A 280 38.73 16.27 -21.18
N PHE A 281 38.48 15.54 -22.27
CA PHE A 281 39.01 15.81 -23.61
C PHE A 281 37.94 16.44 -24.49
N ILE A 282 37.62 17.70 -24.17
CA ILE A 282 36.68 18.54 -24.93
C ILE A 282 37.46 19.78 -25.36
N GLU A 283 37.45 20.07 -26.66
CA GLU A 283 38.05 21.27 -27.21
C GLU A 283 37.19 22.49 -26.92
N SER A 284 37.84 23.64 -26.68
CA SER A 284 37.12 24.91 -26.60
C SER A 284 36.74 25.39 -27.99
N SER A 285 35.65 26.15 -28.10
CA SER A 285 35.20 26.75 -29.37
C SER A 285 36.28 27.61 -30.04
N SER A 286 37.22 28.19 -29.26
CA SER A 286 38.37 28.94 -29.79
C SER A 286 39.41 28.05 -30.47
N GLU A 287 39.73 26.90 -29.86
CA GLU A 287 40.68 25.93 -30.45
C GLU A 287 40.11 25.32 -31.73
N THR A 288 38.82 25.03 -31.75
CA THR A 288 38.13 24.57 -32.96
C THR A 288 38.18 25.61 -34.09
N ARG A 289 38.06 26.91 -33.79
CA ARG A 289 38.23 27.96 -34.80
C ARG A 289 39.66 28.02 -35.34
N LYS A 290 40.67 27.82 -34.50
CA LYS A 290 42.08 27.72 -34.93
C LYS A 290 42.30 26.50 -35.83
N LEU A 291 41.58 25.40 -35.61
CA LEU A 291 41.61 24.24 -36.50
C LEU A 291 41.02 24.59 -37.87
N ILE A 292 39.88 25.29 -37.92
CA ILE A 292 39.23 25.73 -39.18
C ILE A 292 40.16 26.61 -40.02
N LYS A 293 40.96 27.48 -39.38
CA LYS A 293 41.98 28.33 -40.01
C LYS A 293 42.96 27.59 -40.92
N THR A 294 43.16 26.29 -40.71
CA THR A 294 44.12 25.47 -41.48
C THR A 294 43.54 24.86 -42.75
N ILE A 295 42.23 25.04 -42.98
CA ILE A 295 41.47 24.30 -43.99
C ILE A 295 41.46 25.01 -45.34
N PHE A 296 41.38 26.34 -45.37
CA PHE A 296 41.19 27.09 -46.61
C PHE A 296 42.52 27.69 -47.09
N THR A 297 42.81 27.53 -48.38
CA THR A 297 43.97 28.14 -49.03
C THR A 297 43.60 28.79 -50.36
N TYR A 298 44.10 29.99 -50.61
CA TYR A 298 43.94 30.72 -51.86
C TYR A 298 45.31 31.17 -52.41
N GLN A 299 45.44 31.21 -53.74
CA GLN A 299 46.70 31.50 -54.44
C GLN A 299 46.63 32.77 -55.33
N ASP A 300 45.44 33.32 -55.57
CA ASP A 300 45.25 34.53 -56.38
C ASP A 300 45.37 35.80 -55.51
N LYS A 301 46.37 36.65 -55.80
CA LYS A 301 46.62 37.91 -55.07
C LYS A 301 45.47 38.92 -55.14
N SER A 302 44.73 38.93 -56.25
CA SER A 302 43.59 39.84 -56.40
C SER A 302 42.42 39.41 -55.51
N PHE A 303 42.29 38.11 -55.31
CA PHE A 303 41.30 37.50 -54.42
C PHE A 303 41.69 37.70 -52.94
N GLU A 304 42.97 37.53 -52.61
CA GLU A 304 43.51 37.77 -51.26
C GLU A 304 43.18 39.19 -50.76
N ASN A 305 43.38 40.22 -51.58
CA ASN A 305 43.01 41.59 -51.22
C ASN A 305 41.50 41.76 -50.97
N SER A 306 40.64 41.15 -51.81
CA SER A 306 39.19 41.20 -51.60
C SER A 306 38.79 40.48 -50.30
N VAL A 307 39.46 39.39 -49.94
CA VAL A 307 39.22 38.65 -48.69
C VAL A 307 39.66 39.49 -47.48
N SER A 308 40.77 40.21 -47.56
CA SER A 308 41.20 41.15 -46.51
C SER A 308 40.18 42.27 -46.31
N ASP A 309 39.71 42.91 -47.39
CA ASP A 309 38.68 43.95 -47.30
C ASP A 309 37.37 43.40 -46.69
N TRP A 310 36.96 42.19 -47.08
CA TRP A 310 35.81 41.50 -46.50
C TRP A 310 36.03 41.16 -45.02
N ALA A 311 37.21 40.69 -44.64
CA ALA A 311 37.54 40.32 -43.26
C ALA A 311 37.54 41.54 -42.32
N GLU A 312 38.00 42.71 -42.79
CA GLU A 312 37.89 43.95 -42.03
C GLU A 312 36.43 44.37 -41.79
N ILE A 313 35.57 44.23 -42.81
CA ILE A 313 34.13 44.51 -42.67
C ILE A 313 33.50 43.53 -41.67
N GLN A 314 33.79 42.24 -41.79
CA GLN A 314 33.28 41.20 -40.89
C GLN A 314 33.77 41.37 -39.45
N PHE A 315 35.02 41.78 -39.24
CA PHE A 315 35.58 42.04 -37.92
C PHE A 315 34.91 43.26 -37.25
N ASN A 316 34.71 44.35 -38.00
CA ASN A 316 33.98 45.52 -37.49
C ASN A 316 32.53 45.16 -37.12
N ASN A 317 31.89 44.29 -37.89
CA ASN A 317 30.57 43.77 -37.59
C ASN A 317 30.56 42.84 -36.35
N ALA A 318 31.58 41.99 -36.21
CA ALA A 318 31.78 41.12 -35.06
C ALA A 318 31.93 41.90 -33.75
N GLN A 319 32.73 42.97 -33.74
CA GLN A 319 32.92 43.82 -32.57
C GLN A 319 31.63 44.52 -32.13
N LYS A 320 30.84 45.02 -33.08
CA LYS A 320 29.54 45.66 -32.79
C LYS A 320 28.56 44.73 -32.09
N CYS A 321 28.67 43.42 -32.30
CA CYS A 321 27.80 42.40 -31.70
C CYS A 321 28.40 41.71 -30.46
N GLY A 322 29.59 42.14 -30.01
CA GLY A 322 30.26 41.52 -28.87
C GLY A 322 30.64 40.06 -29.09
N LEU A 323 30.94 39.67 -30.34
CA LEU A 323 31.42 38.32 -30.64
C LEU A 323 32.74 38.01 -29.91
N PRO A 324 33.10 36.71 -29.71
CA PRO A 324 34.28 36.31 -28.95
C PRO A 324 35.57 37.07 -29.37
N GLU A 325 36.37 37.49 -28.38
CA GLU A 325 37.59 38.30 -28.58
C GLU A 325 38.66 37.59 -29.44
N ASP A 326 38.59 36.26 -29.57
CA ASP A 326 39.51 35.47 -30.40
C ASP A 326 39.20 35.51 -31.90
N ILE A 327 38.10 36.15 -32.31
CA ILE A 327 37.77 36.40 -33.73
C ILE A 327 38.42 37.71 -34.17
N ASP A 328 39.65 37.60 -34.70
CA ASP A 328 40.39 38.72 -35.29
C ASP A 328 40.35 38.73 -36.84
N VAL A 329 40.84 39.81 -37.45
CA VAL A 329 40.92 39.96 -38.91
C VAL A 329 41.72 38.81 -39.53
N ALA A 330 42.85 38.43 -38.93
CA ALA A 330 43.74 37.40 -39.45
C ALA A 330 43.12 35.98 -39.41
N LEU A 331 42.21 35.72 -38.47
CA LEU A 331 41.44 34.49 -38.41
C LEU A 331 40.35 34.49 -39.49
N LEU A 332 39.59 35.58 -39.63
CA LEU A 332 38.55 35.71 -40.64
C LEU A 332 39.10 35.57 -42.07
N GLU A 333 40.24 36.21 -42.37
CA GLU A 333 40.93 36.07 -43.66
C GLU A 333 41.25 34.61 -44.00
N LYS A 334 41.61 33.80 -43.00
CA LYS A 334 42.01 32.40 -43.17
C LYS A 334 40.85 31.41 -43.02
N CYS A 335 39.68 31.87 -42.59
CA CYS A 335 38.46 31.08 -42.43
C CYS A 335 37.41 31.37 -43.51
N TYR A 336 37.68 32.25 -44.48
CA TYR A 336 36.83 32.43 -45.66
C TYR A 336 36.59 31.08 -46.34
N PRO A 337 35.33 30.69 -46.65
CA PRO A 337 34.14 31.53 -46.85
C PRO A 337 33.16 31.66 -45.66
N LEU A 338 33.54 31.34 -44.42
CA LEU A 338 32.62 31.43 -43.26
C LEU A 338 32.54 32.86 -42.71
N ASP A 339 31.35 33.45 -42.68
CA ASP A 339 31.15 34.78 -42.07
C ASP A 339 31.40 34.78 -40.54
N ALA A 340 31.48 35.97 -39.92
CA ALA A 340 31.85 36.07 -38.52
C ALA A 340 30.87 35.35 -37.57
N LEU A 341 29.57 35.38 -37.87
CA LEU A 341 28.55 34.68 -37.09
C LEU A 341 28.64 33.17 -37.25
N SER A 342 28.81 32.68 -38.49
CA SER A 342 28.96 31.27 -38.82
C SER A 342 30.20 30.68 -38.17
N LEU A 343 31.32 31.40 -38.19
CA LEU A 343 32.56 30.99 -37.54
C LEU A 343 32.43 30.94 -36.01
N ALA A 344 31.62 31.83 -35.42
CA ALA A 344 31.37 31.83 -33.98
C ALA A 344 30.45 30.68 -33.54
N ILE A 345 29.43 30.37 -34.34
CA ILE A 345 28.34 29.44 -34.02
C ILE A 345 28.67 27.98 -34.35
N LEU A 346 29.35 27.73 -35.46
CA LEU A 346 29.59 26.37 -35.95
C LEU A 346 30.27 25.44 -34.92
N PRO A 347 31.32 25.86 -34.18
CA PRO A 347 31.91 25.05 -33.11
C PRO A 347 30.93 24.73 -31.98
N GLU A 348 30.16 25.73 -31.55
CA GLU A 348 29.21 25.61 -30.42
C GLU A 348 28.05 24.67 -30.78
N LEU A 349 27.55 24.78 -32.01
CA LEU A 349 26.50 23.91 -32.55
C LEU A 349 26.97 22.45 -32.62
N CYS A 350 28.15 22.21 -33.17
CA CYS A 350 28.70 20.87 -33.34
C CYS A 350 29.11 20.22 -32.01
N SER A 351 29.48 21.01 -31.02
CA SER A 351 29.78 20.51 -29.67
C SER A 351 28.52 20.05 -28.93
N ARG A 352 27.42 20.79 -29.07
CA ARG A 352 26.16 20.49 -28.38
C ARG A 352 25.31 19.43 -29.05
N TYR A 353 25.28 19.40 -30.38
CA TYR A 353 24.33 18.58 -31.14
C TYR A 353 24.99 17.61 -32.14
N GLY A 354 26.31 17.66 -32.30
CA GLY A 354 27.07 16.83 -33.24
C GLY A 354 28.18 16.02 -32.58
N GLN A 355 29.00 15.38 -33.41
CA GLN A 355 30.23 14.67 -32.99
C GLN A 355 31.44 15.61 -33.07
N ASN A 356 31.29 16.84 -32.54
CA ASN A 356 32.30 17.91 -32.56
C ASN A 356 32.97 18.06 -33.93
N GLU A 357 34.27 17.76 -34.02
CA GLU A 357 35.10 18.00 -35.20
C GLU A 357 34.62 17.21 -36.41
N ARG A 358 34.19 15.95 -36.23
CA ARG A 358 33.70 15.12 -37.35
C ARG A 358 32.52 15.79 -38.06
N THR A 359 31.64 16.41 -37.29
CA THR A 359 30.46 17.10 -37.82
C THR A 359 30.84 18.40 -38.53
N ILE A 360 31.81 19.16 -37.99
CA ILE A 360 32.37 20.35 -38.64
C ILE A 360 33.02 19.99 -39.98
N PHE A 361 33.79 18.90 -40.02
CA PHE A 361 34.46 18.46 -41.25
C PHE A 361 33.48 17.92 -42.30
N SER A 362 32.43 17.21 -41.89
CA SER A 362 31.35 16.83 -42.82
C SER A 362 30.67 18.06 -43.41
N PHE A 363 30.37 19.07 -42.59
CA PHE A 363 29.82 20.35 -43.05
C PHE A 363 30.75 21.02 -44.08
N ILE A 364 32.05 21.06 -43.81
CA ILE A 364 33.02 21.63 -44.76
C ILE A 364 33.08 20.84 -46.06
N LYS A 365 33.13 19.51 -45.97
CA LYS A 365 33.24 18.66 -47.15
C LYS A 365 32.00 18.73 -48.04
N GLU A 366 30.82 18.82 -47.46
CA GLU A 366 29.54 18.77 -48.18
C GLU A 366 29.04 20.18 -48.49
N CYS A 367 28.71 20.96 -47.46
CA CYS A 367 28.10 22.28 -47.61
C CYS A 367 29.08 23.30 -48.20
N VAL A 368 30.28 23.43 -47.63
CA VAL A 368 31.25 24.45 -48.10
C VAL A 368 31.73 24.12 -49.52
N SER A 369 31.99 22.85 -49.84
CA SER A 369 32.34 22.46 -51.21
C SER A 369 31.22 22.77 -52.21
N SER A 370 29.95 22.48 -51.87
CA SER A 370 28.81 22.83 -52.74
C SER A 370 28.73 24.34 -52.95
N PHE A 371 28.89 25.11 -51.87
CA PHE A 371 28.88 26.56 -51.90
C PHE A 371 29.97 27.14 -52.82
N LEU A 372 31.21 26.63 -52.73
CA LEU A 372 32.31 27.08 -53.59
C LEU A 372 32.07 26.74 -55.07
N ASN A 373 31.47 25.59 -55.37
CA ASN A 373 31.16 25.17 -56.75
C ASN A 373 30.00 25.98 -57.37
N GLU A 374 29.02 26.38 -56.56
CA GLU A 374 27.81 27.08 -57.02
C GLU A 374 27.97 28.61 -57.05
N SER A 375 28.92 29.15 -56.28
CA SER A 375 29.11 30.59 -56.11
C SER A 375 30.08 31.18 -57.13
N LEU A 376 29.73 32.37 -57.62
CA LEU A 376 30.50 33.12 -58.61
C LEU A 376 31.07 34.40 -58.01
N TRP A 377 32.33 34.70 -58.32
CA TRP A 377 33.06 35.88 -57.84
C TRP A 377 33.54 36.78 -58.98
N LYS A 378 33.54 38.10 -58.71
CA LYS A 378 34.17 39.15 -59.50
C LYS A 378 34.76 40.21 -58.56
N ALA A 379 35.95 40.73 -58.86
CA ALA A 379 36.68 41.68 -58.01
C ALA A 379 35.95 43.01 -57.69
N THR A 380 34.83 43.31 -58.35
CA THR A 380 34.04 44.54 -58.13
C THR A 380 32.72 44.30 -57.41
N HIS A 381 32.46 43.07 -56.95
CA HIS A 381 31.25 42.68 -56.23
C HIS A 381 31.61 42.18 -54.84
N GLU A 382 30.64 42.24 -53.91
CA GLU A 382 30.79 41.69 -52.57
C GLU A 382 31.11 40.19 -52.63
N LEU A 383 32.01 39.75 -51.76
CA LEU A 383 32.37 38.35 -51.66
C LEU A 383 31.19 37.56 -51.07
N PRO A 384 30.68 36.54 -51.78
CA PRO A 384 29.69 35.65 -51.20
C PRO A 384 30.33 34.88 -50.04
N CYS A 385 29.56 34.66 -48.98
CA CYS A 385 29.98 33.91 -47.81
C CYS A 385 28.86 33.00 -47.31
N ILE A 386 29.22 32.04 -46.48
CA ILE A 386 28.31 31.11 -45.81
C ILE A 386 27.79 31.80 -44.56
N THR A 387 26.47 31.74 -44.38
CA THR A 387 25.73 32.42 -43.32
C THR A 387 25.01 31.42 -42.41
N LEU A 388 24.35 31.92 -41.35
CA LEU A 388 23.52 31.10 -40.46
C LEU A 388 22.38 30.38 -41.17
N TYR A 389 21.88 30.94 -42.28
CA TYR A 389 20.86 30.30 -43.11
C TYR A 389 21.37 28.99 -43.73
N ASP A 390 22.60 28.99 -44.23
CA ASP A 390 23.24 27.83 -44.86
C ASP A 390 23.54 26.75 -43.82
N ILE A 391 24.05 27.17 -42.66
CA ILE A 391 24.22 26.30 -41.49
C ILE A 391 22.90 25.65 -41.10
N PHE A 392 21.82 26.43 -40.98
CA PHE A 392 20.49 25.88 -40.70
C PHE A 392 20.09 24.84 -41.73
N ASN A 393 20.16 25.13 -43.02
CA ASN A 393 19.70 24.20 -44.04
C ASN A 393 20.50 22.88 -44.02
N TYR A 394 21.82 22.93 -43.86
CA TYR A 394 22.63 21.72 -43.75
C TYR A 394 22.26 20.87 -42.53
N PHE A 395 22.25 21.49 -41.34
CA PHE A 395 22.05 20.74 -40.10
C PHE A 395 20.61 20.26 -39.90
N VAL A 396 19.65 21.04 -40.40
CA VAL A 396 18.23 20.87 -40.09
C VAL A 396 17.47 20.15 -41.20
N ARG A 397 17.68 20.52 -42.46
CA ARG A 397 16.93 19.95 -43.58
C ARG A 397 17.44 18.57 -43.97
N ASP A 398 18.75 18.35 -43.89
CA ASP A 398 19.39 17.08 -44.29
C ASP A 398 19.49 16.07 -43.12
N GLY A 399 18.94 16.43 -41.94
CA GLY A 399 18.76 15.50 -40.82
C GLY A 399 20.04 15.13 -40.07
N VAL A 400 21.13 15.89 -40.24
CA VAL A 400 22.45 15.61 -39.66
C VAL A 400 22.43 15.57 -38.12
N LEU A 401 21.57 16.39 -37.48
CA LEU A 401 21.42 16.44 -36.02
C LEU A 401 20.53 15.34 -35.42
N SER A 402 19.89 14.49 -36.23
CA SER A 402 18.90 13.50 -35.77
C SER A 402 19.47 12.38 -34.88
N GLN A 403 20.78 12.13 -34.89
CA GLN A 403 21.42 11.04 -34.16
C GLN A 403 21.89 11.40 -32.73
N GLY A 404 21.89 12.69 -32.33
CA GLY A 404 22.41 13.15 -31.03
C GLY A 404 21.36 13.55 -29.97
N LEU A 405 20.07 13.33 -30.23
CA LEU A 405 18.96 14.02 -29.53
C LEU A 405 18.36 13.25 -28.33
N SER A 406 19.16 12.76 -27.38
CA SER A 406 18.60 12.10 -26.19
C SER A 406 18.19 13.06 -25.06
N THR A 407 18.76 14.27 -24.98
CA THR A 407 18.52 15.22 -23.85
C THR A 407 17.98 16.59 -24.24
N SER A 408 18.15 17.05 -25.48
CA SER A 408 17.74 18.40 -25.96
C SER A 408 16.61 18.40 -27.01
N SER A 409 15.88 17.28 -27.17
CA SER A 409 14.91 17.08 -28.25
C SER A 409 13.70 18.04 -28.22
N ASN A 410 13.38 18.66 -27.07
CA ASN A 410 12.18 19.49 -26.93
C ASN A 410 12.26 20.82 -27.71
N ARG A 411 13.35 21.60 -27.57
CA ARG A 411 13.50 22.91 -28.25
C ARG A 411 13.72 22.78 -29.76
N TRP A 412 14.40 21.71 -30.16
CA TRP A 412 14.53 21.31 -31.55
C TRP A 412 13.18 21.01 -32.20
N ASN A 413 12.38 20.14 -31.57
CA ASN A 413 11.05 19.80 -32.07
C ASN A 413 10.13 21.02 -32.10
N GLU A 414 10.25 21.92 -31.11
CA GLU A 414 9.53 23.20 -31.07
C GLU A 414 9.83 24.06 -32.31
N ILE A 415 11.10 24.35 -32.57
CA ILE A 415 11.55 25.14 -33.71
C ILE A 415 11.16 24.48 -35.04
N ALA A 416 11.34 23.16 -35.15
CA ALA A 416 11.03 22.41 -36.37
C ALA A 416 9.53 22.34 -36.66
N LEU A 417 8.68 22.23 -35.64
CA LEU A 417 7.22 22.27 -35.78
C LEU A 417 6.76 23.67 -36.19
N THR A 418 7.19 24.73 -35.50
CA THR A 418 6.82 26.12 -35.83
C THR A 418 7.26 26.51 -37.25
N LEU A 419 8.47 26.13 -37.68
CA LEU A 419 8.95 26.38 -39.04
C LEU A 419 8.21 25.56 -40.11
N ARG A 420 7.71 24.37 -39.78
CA ARG A 420 6.95 23.50 -40.70
C ARG A 420 5.50 23.96 -40.86
N ASP A 421 4.89 24.44 -39.78
CA ASP A 421 3.47 24.81 -39.74
C ASP A 421 3.21 26.20 -40.31
N THR A 422 4.25 27.05 -40.37
CA THR A 422 4.18 28.37 -41.01
C THR A 422 4.32 28.24 -42.53
N ARG A 423 3.33 28.73 -43.29
CA ARG A 423 3.33 28.76 -44.77
C ARG A 423 3.46 30.20 -45.27
N ASP A 424 3.97 30.36 -46.49
CA ASP A 424 4.01 31.63 -47.24
C ASP A 424 4.97 32.73 -46.70
N LEU A 425 6.11 32.34 -46.12
CA LEU A 425 7.17 33.30 -45.76
C LEU A 425 7.86 33.86 -47.02
N THR A 426 8.20 35.16 -47.00
CA THR A 426 9.10 35.75 -47.99
C THR A 426 10.54 35.23 -47.80
N LYS A 427 11.41 35.40 -48.80
CA LYS A 427 12.81 34.95 -48.69
C LYS A 427 13.55 35.57 -47.51
N ASP A 428 13.35 36.87 -47.27
CA ASP A 428 13.99 37.58 -46.16
C ASP A 428 13.46 37.10 -44.80
N GLN A 429 12.15 36.85 -44.70
CA GLN A 429 11.53 36.27 -43.49
C GLN A 429 12.02 34.84 -43.23
N GLU A 430 12.18 34.02 -44.27
CA GLU A 430 12.71 32.66 -44.14
C GLU A 430 14.17 32.66 -43.67
N VAL A 431 15.01 33.54 -44.24
CA VAL A 431 16.41 33.72 -43.84
C VAL A 431 16.52 34.17 -42.39
N MET A 432 15.71 35.16 -42.00
CA MET A 432 15.71 35.70 -40.64
C MET A 432 15.19 34.67 -39.63
N ALA A 433 14.08 33.99 -39.91
CA ALA A 433 13.52 32.96 -39.04
C ALA A 433 14.50 31.80 -38.81
N LYS A 434 15.16 31.29 -39.85
CA LYS A 434 16.17 30.22 -39.72
C LYS A 434 17.42 30.68 -38.98
N SER A 435 17.80 31.95 -39.11
CA SER A 435 18.92 32.53 -38.36
C SER A 435 18.58 32.63 -36.87
N ILE A 436 17.37 33.08 -36.52
CA ILE A 436 16.84 33.08 -35.14
C ILE A 436 16.81 31.64 -34.60
N ALA A 437 16.39 30.67 -35.41
CA ALA A 437 16.33 29.26 -35.02
C ALA A 437 17.69 28.71 -34.57
N ILE A 438 18.75 28.91 -35.36
CA ILE A 438 20.12 28.47 -34.99
C ILE A 438 20.60 29.17 -33.72
N LEU A 439 20.40 30.48 -33.60
CA LEU A 439 20.79 31.24 -32.41
C LEU A 439 20.05 30.76 -31.16
N ASN A 440 18.77 30.45 -31.28
CA ASN A 440 17.94 29.89 -30.22
C ASN A 440 18.33 28.46 -29.81
N LEU A 441 18.88 27.64 -30.72
CA LEU A 441 19.40 26.31 -30.37
C LEU A 441 20.67 26.42 -29.50
N ILE A 442 21.48 27.45 -29.72
CA ILE A 442 22.79 27.57 -29.08
C ILE A 442 22.74 28.33 -27.77
N SER A 443 21.99 29.43 -27.66
CA SER A 443 22.10 30.29 -26.48
C SER A 443 20.78 30.53 -25.74
N THR A 444 20.93 30.64 -24.42
CA THR A 444 19.97 31.27 -23.50
C THR A 444 20.61 32.48 -22.79
N THR A 445 21.94 32.64 -22.86
CA THR A 445 22.74 33.75 -22.30
C THR A 445 24.02 33.95 -23.14
N GLY A 446 24.54 35.19 -23.21
CA GLY A 446 25.78 35.55 -23.93
C GLY A 446 25.57 36.39 -25.20
N SER A 447 26.67 36.71 -25.91
CA SER A 447 26.66 37.56 -27.11
C SER A 447 26.13 36.88 -28.38
N LEU A 448 26.08 35.54 -28.41
CA LEU A 448 25.48 34.75 -29.50
C LEU A 448 23.96 34.57 -29.34
N ARG A 449 23.28 35.53 -28.71
CA ARG A 449 21.81 35.58 -28.62
C ARG A 449 21.22 36.17 -29.88
N ALA A 450 19.97 35.82 -30.19
CA ALA A 450 19.19 36.42 -31.27
C ALA A 450 18.73 37.83 -30.89
N SER A 451 19.67 38.76 -30.73
CA SER A 451 19.38 40.17 -30.42
C SER A 451 19.16 41.01 -31.67
N HIS A 452 18.64 42.23 -31.51
CA HIS A 452 18.56 43.17 -32.62
C HIS A 452 19.95 43.47 -33.22
N GLN A 453 21.00 43.51 -32.40
CA GLN A 453 22.38 43.74 -32.87
C GLN A 453 22.86 42.57 -33.72
N THR A 454 22.75 41.34 -33.22
CA THR A 454 23.19 40.12 -33.93
C THR A 454 22.42 39.90 -35.23
N LEU A 455 21.10 40.06 -35.20
CA LEU A 455 20.24 39.83 -36.37
C LEU A 455 20.38 40.92 -37.43
N SER A 456 20.81 42.14 -37.04
CA SER A 456 21.13 43.20 -38.01
C SER A 456 22.31 42.85 -38.92
N LEU A 457 23.18 41.92 -38.52
CA LEU A 457 24.27 41.44 -39.38
C LEU A 457 23.80 40.46 -40.46
N VAL A 458 22.66 39.78 -40.25
CA VAL A 458 22.13 38.79 -41.19
C VAL A 458 21.52 39.48 -42.41
N ASN A 459 20.79 40.59 -42.21
CA ASN A 459 20.25 41.40 -43.30
C ASN A 459 20.11 42.88 -42.89
N PRO A 460 21.14 43.72 -43.02
CA PRO A 460 21.16 45.07 -42.48
C PRO A 460 20.05 46.00 -43.00
N GLU A 461 19.65 45.84 -44.27
CA GLU A 461 18.71 46.75 -44.94
C GLU A 461 17.25 46.49 -44.55
N THR A 462 16.85 45.23 -44.41
CA THR A 462 15.45 44.84 -44.13
C THR A 462 15.24 44.22 -42.75
N CYS A 463 16.27 44.15 -41.89
CA CYS A 463 16.22 43.48 -40.58
C CYS A 463 15.02 43.92 -39.73
N LYS A 464 14.86 45.22 -39.50
CA LYS A 464 13.83 45.74 -38.60
C LYS A 464 12.41 45.40 -39.08
N GLN A 465 12.12 45.70 -40.34
CA GLN A 465 10.82 45.40 -40.94
C GLN A 465 10.53 43.89 -40.95
N THR A 466 11.52 43.07 -41.29
CA THR A 466 11.39 41.61 -41.31
C THR A 466 11.12 41.04 -39.91
N LEU A 467 11.75 41.57 -38.86
CA LEU A 467 11.53 41.14 -37.48
C LEU A 467 10.15 41.56 -36.98
N ASP A 468 9.72 42.80 -37.28
CA ASP A 468 8.39 43.29 -36.95
C ASP A 468 7.31 42.40 -37.62
N ASP A 469 7.47 42.08 -38.91
CA ASP A 469 6.58 41.19 -39.66
C ASP A 469 6.52 39.77 -39.03
N LEU A 470 7.67 39.21 -38.63
CA LEU A 470 7.73 37.87 -38.00
C LEU A 470 7.09 37.83 -36.60
N VAL A 471 7.12 38.95 -35.88
CA VAL A 471 6.43 39.13 -34.60
C VAL A 471 4.93 39.28 -34.81
N GLU A 472 4.50 40.06 -35.81
CA GLU A 472 3.07 40.20 -36.18
C GLU A 472 2.46 38.87 -36.65
N LEU A 473 3.24 38.05 -37.37
CA LEU A 473 2.84 36.70 -37.78
C LEU A 473 2.76 35.70 -36.60
N GLY A 474 3.16 36.10 -35.39
CA GLY A 474 3.14 35.26 -34.18
C GLY A 474 4.18 34.14 -34.19
N MET A 475 5.12 34.16 -35.13
CA MET A 475 6.17 33.14 -35.29
C MET A 475 7.34 33.37 -34.31
N VAL A 476 7.62 34.64 -34.01
CA VAL A 476 8.71 35.07 -33.14
C VAL A 476 8.15 35.93 -32.02
N THR A 477 8.68 35.77 -30.80
CA THR A 477 8.41 36.64 -29.65
C THR A 477 9.65 37.44 -29.30
N TYR A 478 9.49 38.74 -29.08
CA TYR A 478 10.56 39.60 -28.62
C TYR A 478 10.49 39.77 -27.10
N ARG A 479 11.62 39.62 -26.42
CA ARG A 479 11.75 39.77 -24.96
C ARG A 479 12.54 41.03 -24.64
N ASP A 480 11.85 42.09 -24.22
CA ASP A 480 12.43 43.42 -23.98
C ASP A 480 13.58 43.42 -22.97
N HIS A 481 13.43 42.70 -21.86
CA HIS A 481 14.40 42.69 -20.76
C HIS A 481 15.74 42.02 -21.13
N SER A 482 15.72 41.12 -22.11
CA SER A 482 16.89 40.34 -22.52
C SER A 482 17.35 40.66 -23.95
N ASP A 483 16.67 41.56 -24.66
CA ASP A 483 16.91 41.88 -26.08
C ASP A 483 17.16 40.60 -26.89
N GLU A 484 16.13 39.75 -26.91
CA GLU A 484 16.19 38.43 -27.53
C GLU A 484 14.88 38.12 -28.27
N PHE A 485 15.02 37.77 -29.55
CA PHE A 485 13.99 37.20 -30.39
C PHE A 485 13.99 35.68 -30.25
N ARG A 486 12.84 35.10 -29.93
CA ARG A 486 12.68 33.65 -29.84
C ARG A 486 11.57 33.13 -30.73
N ILE A 487 11.87 32.09 -31.49
CA ILE A 487 10.83 31.27 -32.13
C ILE A 487 9.98 30.67 -31.03
N TRP A 488 8.67 30.83 -31.16
CA TRP A 488 7.72 30.58 -30.09
C TRP A 488 6.74 29.47 -30.48
N ALA A 489 6.54 28.49 -29.60
CA ALA A 489 5.39 27.57 -29.68
C ALA A 489 4.37 27.75 -28.54
N GLY A 490 4.44 28.83 -27.75
CA GLY A 490 3.48 29.15 -26.68
C GLY A 490 3.97 28.89 -25.25
N SER A 491 4.40 29.95 -24.53
CA SER A 491 4.26 30.12 -23.06
C SER A 491 4.67 31.51 -22.52
N SER A 492 3.74 32.44 -22.32
CA SER A 492 3.99 33.84 -21.88
C SER A 492 4.32 34.02 -20.38
N ILE A 493 4.81 32.99 -19.68
CA ILE A 493 4.90 32.97 -18.21
C ILE A 493 6.37 33.10 -17.75
N ASP A 494 6.68 34.14 -16.98
CA ASP A 494 7.97 34.28 -16.30
C ASP A 494 8.00 33.43 -15.01
N LEU A 495 8.70 32.29 -15.06
CA LEU A 495 8.81 31.38 -13.94
C LEU A 495 9.61 31.94 -12.76
N ASN A 496 10.56 32.84 -13.00
CA ASN A 496 11.36 33.41 -11.90
C ASN A 496 10.51 34.38 -11.08
N SER A 497 9.80 35.28 -11.75
CA SER A 497 8.84 36.18 -11.11
C SER A 497 7.73 35.40 -10.39
N LEU A 498 7.24 34.30 -10.98
CA LEU A 498 6.25 33.44 -10.33
C LEU A 498 6.79 32.76 -9.08
N LEU A 499 8.07 32.33 -9.11
CA LEU A 499 8.74 31.68 -7.98
C LEU A 499 9.03 32.66 -6.85
N GLU A 500 9.47 33.88 -7.15
CA GLU A 500 9.67 34.95 -6.15
C GLU A 500 8.36 35.27 -5.43
N ASN A 501 7.26 35.47 -6.18
CA ASN A 501 5.94 35.67 -5.58
C ASN A 501 5.49 34.50 -4.70
N ALA A 502 5.79 33.26 -5.10
CA ALA A 502 5.50 32.07 -4.31
C ALA A 502 6.31 32.05 -3.00
N GLN A 503 7.59 32.41 -3.06
CA GLN A 503 8.47 32.47 -1.89
C GLN A 503 8.00 33.53 -0.88
N ASP A 504 7.62 34.73 -1.36
CA ASP A 504 7.09 35.80 -0.52
C ASP A 504 5.78 35.38 0.17
N THR A 505 4.88 34.74 -0.58
CA THR A 505 3.61 34.24 -0.05
C THR A 505 3.83 33.17 1.03
N LEU A 506 4.79 32.26 0.81
CA LEU A 506 5.07 31.14 1.71
C LEU A 506 5.99 31.50 2.89
N GLN A 507 6.58 32.71 2.90
CA GLN A 507 7.48 33.14 3.97
C GLN A 507 6.79 33.15 5.34
N LEU A 508 5.51 33.53 5.37
CA LEU A 508 4.70 33.59 6.60
C LEU A 508 4.12 32.23 7.03
N LYS A 509 4.12 31.21 6.15
CA LYS A 509 3.58 29.88 6.47
C LYS A 509 4.53 29.14 7.43
N PRO A 510 4.04 28.59 8.56
CA PRO A 510 4.85 27.81 9.48
C PRO A 510 5.48 26.59 8.81
N LEU A 511 6.75 26.33 9.10
CA LEU A 511 7.49 25.19 8.50
C LEU A 511 6.83 23.84 8.79
N VAL A 512 6.17 23.68 9.94
CA VAL A 512 5.43 22.47 10.30
C VAL A 512 4.32 22.14 9.30
N GLU A 513 3.62 23.16 8.78
CA GLU A 513 2.55 22.98 7.80
C GLU A 513 3.12 22.63 6.43
N ILE A 514 4.23 23.27 6.04
CA ILE A 514 4.94 22.96 4.80
C ILE A 514 5.42 21.50 4.81
N LEU A 515 6.10 21.07 5.88
CA LEU A 515 6.62 19.71 5.98
C LEU A 515 5.52 18.66 6.06
N ALA A 516 4.39 18.95 6.72
CA ALA A 516 3.25 18.04 6.78
C ALA A 516 2.62 17.78 5.40
N GLU A 517 2.71 18.75 4.48
CA GLU A 517 2.21 18.66 3.11
C GLU A 517 3.10 17.78 2.22
N TYR A 518 4.43 17.94 2.31
CA TYR A 518 5.38 17.26 1.42
C TYR A 518 6.03 16.01 2.00
N LYS A 519 6.00 15.79 3.32
CA LYS A 519 6.56 14.60 4.00
C LYS A 519 5.53 13.95 4.91
N GLN A 520 4.89 12.90 4.40
CA GLN A 520 4.07 12.02 5.22
C GLN A 520 4.97 11.12 6.08
N LEU A 521 4.92 11.34 7.40
CA LEU A 521 5.64 10.50 8.36
C LEU A 521 4.84 9.23 8.64
N SER A 522 5.40 8.07 8.31
CA SER A 522 4.76 6.78 8.56
C SER A 522 4.98 6.34 10.01
N PRO A 523 3.99 5.72 10.68
CA PRO A 523 4.18 5.21 12.03
C PRO A 523 5.37 4.24 12.14
N VAL A 524 6.11 4.29 13.24
CA VAL A 524 7.31 3.46 13.46
C VAL A 524 7.07 2.46 14.58
N VAL A 525 7.56 1.24 14.38
CA VAL A 525 7.46 0.17 15.38
C VAL A 525 8.69 0.18 16.28
N ALA A 526 8.49 0.09 17.60
CA ALA A 526 9.55 -0.19 18.56
C ALA A 526 9.95 -1.67 18.47
N SER A 527 10.78 -2.01 17.47
CA SER A 527 10.97 -3.37 16.98
C SER A 527 11.54 -4.32 18.03
N ARG A 528 12.58 -3.92 18.77
CA ARG A 528 13.21 -4.80 19.78
C ARG A 528 12.22 -5.18 20.87
N HIS A 529 11.58 -4.19 21.51
CA HIS A 529 10.58 -4.42 22.56
C HIS A 529 9.42 -5.28 22.03
N SER A 530 8.96 -4.98 20.81
CA SER A 530 7.86 -5.72 20.19
C SER A 530 8.18 -7.19 19.97
N SER A 531 9.40 -7.49 19.50
CA SER A 531 9.88 -8.86 19.32
C SER A 531 10.06 -9.60 20.65
N GLU A 532 10.62 -8.95 21.67
CA GLU A 532 10.85 -9.56 22.99
C GLU A 532 9.54 -9.86 23.73
N LYS A 533 8.55 -8.96 23.65
CA LYS A 533 7.27 -9.08 24.37
C LYS A 533 6.13 -9.70 23.56
N GLY A 534 6.32 -9.91 22.26
CA GLY A 534 5.30 -10.43 21.35
C GLY A 534 4.15 -9.44 21.04
N THR A 535 4.25 -8.19 21.50
CA THR A 535 3.23 -7.15 21.29
C THR A 535 3.78 -6.01 20.46
N LEU A 536 3.20 -5.78 19.28
CA LEU A 536 3.62 -4.73 18.37
C LEU A 536 3.32 -3.35 18.97
N ARG A 537 4.37 -2.59 19.27
CA ARG A 537 4.31 -1.22 19.79
C ARG A 537 4.53 -0.22 18.66
N ILE A 538 3.48 0.52 18.29
CA ILE A 538 3.49 1.47 17.18
C ILE A 538 3.50 2.90 17.73
N PHE A 539 4.45 3.71 17.29
CA PHE A 539 4.52 5.14 17.57
C PHE A 539 4.08 5.93 16.34
N GLU A 540 3.11 6.80 16.51
CA GLU A 540 2.73 7.76 15.47
C GLU A 540 3.78 8.86 15.38
N GLN A 541 4.13 9.24 14.16
CA GLN A 541 5.14 10.25 13.90
C GLN A 541 4.50 11.57 13.50
N GLN A 542 4.93 12.67 14.13
CA GLN A 542 4.42 14.01 13.83
C GLN A 542 5.54 15.03 13.89
N PHE A 543 5.39 16.13 13.15
CA PHE A 543 6.26 17.29 13.28
C PHE A 543 5.85 18.14 14.49
N LEU A 544 6.82 18.61 15.25
CA LEU A 544 6.60 19.48 16.40
C LEU A 544 6.91 20.93 16.01
N GLY A 545 5.84 21.72 15.89
CA GLY A 545 5.88 23.17 15.74
C GLY A 545 5.93 23.89 17.10
N SER A 546 5.19 24.99 17.22
CA SER A 546 5.14 25.82 18.43
C SER A 546 4.25 25.26 19.55
N VAL A 547 3.36 24.32 19.23
CA VAL A 547 2.41 23.73 20.19
C VAL A 547 2.78 22.27 20.43
N PHE A 548 2.91 21.90 21.71
CA PHE A 548 3.17 20.51 22.10
C PHE A 548 1.87 19.69 22.05
N PRO A 549 1.81 18.59 21.28
CA PRO A 549 0.58 17.80 21.14
C PRO A 549 0.25 17.03 22.43
N LYS A 550 -1.04 16.75 22.62
CA LYS A 550 -1.52 15.93 23.73
C LYS A 550 -1.12 14.46 23.51
N PRO A 551 -0.82 13.70 24.58
CA PRO A 551 -0.55 12.27 24.47
C PRO A 551 -1.76 11.54 23.88
N PRO A 552 -1.54 10.42 23.15
CA PRO A 552 -2.64 9.62 22.64
C PRO A 552 -3.44 9.03 23.80
N LYS A 553 -4.77 9.02 23.65
CA LYS A 553 -5.67 8.39 24.61
C LYS A 553 -5.44 6.87 24.70
N PRO A 554 -5.84 6.21 25.80
CA PRO A 554 -5.75 4.75 25.96
C PRO A 554 -6.31 3.96 24.76
N GLU A 555 -7.44 4.41 24.20
CA GLU A 555 -8.14 3.71 23.10
C GLU A 555 -7.45 3.89 21.75
N SER A 556 -6.48 4.81 21.64
CA SER A 556 -5.73 5.05 20.39
C SER A 556 -5.05 3.77 19.91
N VAL A 557 -5.00 3.61 18.58
CA VAL A 557 -4.29 2.51 17.90
C VAL A 557 -2.78 2.59 18.14
N PHE A 558 -2.27 3.80 18.39
CA PHE A 558 -0.87 4.07 18.65
C PHE A 558 -0.55 3.91 20.13
N ASP A 559 0.61 3.31 20.41
CA ASP A 559 1.19 3.10 21.74
C ASP A 559 2.04 4.29 22.18
N GLY A 560 2.25 5.29 21.33
CA GLY A 560 2.98 6.49 21.69
C GLY A 560 3.14 7.46 20.52
N LEU A 561 3.82 8.58 20.78
CA LEU A 561 4.14 9.59 19.78
C LEU A 561 5.65 9.73 19.61
N CYS A 562 6.09 10.00 18.38
CA CYS A 562 7.45 10.35 18.03
C CYS A 562 7.43 11.70 17.29
N LEU A 563 7.89 12.74 17.99
CA LEU A 563 7.79 14.12 17.57
C LEU A 563 9.12 14.62 17.01
N TYR A 564 9.11 15.11 15.77
CA TYR A 564 10.27 15.69 15.10
C TYR A 564 10.30 17.21 15.30
N ALA A 565 11.19 17.70 16.16
CA ALA A 565 11.29 19.13 16.46
C ALA A 565 11.86 19.95 15.30
N LEU A 566 11.20 21.07 15.00
CA LEU A 566 11.58 21.98 13.90
C LEU A 566 12.27 23.25 14.41
N GLY A 567 13.16 23.13 15.40
CA GLY A 567 13.89 24.25 16.01
C GLY A 567 13.84 24.19 17.54
N ASN A 568 13.61 25.34 18.19
CA ASN A 568 13.42 25.42 19.64
C ASN A 568 12.09 24.74 20.00
N ALA A 569 12.17 23.43 20.30
CA ALA A 569 11.02 22.65 20.72
C ALA A 569 10.41 23.24 22.00
N PRO A 570 9.10 23.54 22.02
CA PRO A 570 8.43 23.90 23.26
C PRO A 570 8.51 22.73 24.24
N GLU A 571 8.53 23.02 25.53
CA GLU A 571 8.33 21.99 26.56
C GLU A 571 6.83 21.66 26.71
N PRO A 572 6.46 20.43 27.11
CA PRO A 572 5.06 20.08 27.34
C PRO A 572 4.44 20.97 28.41
N ALA A 573 3.34 21.66 28.07
CA ALA A 573 2.64 22.60 28.94
C ALA A 573 1.72 21.93 29.99
N TYR A 574 1.79 20.61 30.13
CA TYR A 574 0.96 19.82 31.05
C TYR A 574 1.84 19.10 32.08
N GLU A 575 1.32 18.92 33.29
CA GLU A 575 2.01 18.14 34.31
C GLU A 575 2.28 16.72 33.80
N LEU A 576 3.52 16.24 34.00
CA LEU A 576 3.98 14.90 33.59
C LEU A 576 3.11 13.75 34.14
N HIS A 577 2.22 14.04 35.09
CA HIS A 577 1.24 13.14 35.67
C HIS A 577 0.10 12.74 34.72
N HIS A 578 -0.11 13.44 33.61
CA HIS A 578 -1.21 13.21 32.65
C HIS A 578 -0.77 12.57 31.31
N ILE A 579 0.39 11.91 31.27
CA ILE A 579 0.85 11.20 30.06
C ILE A 579 0.33 9.76 30.06
N ASP A 580 -0.82 9.54 29.42
CA ASP A 580 -1.42 8.21 29.27
C ASP A 580 -0.56 7.27 28.42
N LYS A 581 0.20 7.79 27.45
CA LYS A 581 1.06 7.01 26.55
C LYS A 581 2.37 7.74 26.25
N PRO A 582 3.49 7.02 26.07
CA PRO A 582 4.81 7.61 25.94
C PRO A 582 4.97 8.55 24.74
N ILE A 583 5.80 9.59 24.92
CA ILE A 583 6.16 10.54 23.86
C ILE A 583 7.68 10.60 23.73
N ALA A 584 8.20 10.41 22.52
CA ALA A 584 9.58 10.66 22.15
C ALA A 584 9.68 11.99 21.40
N VAL A 585 10.70 12.79 21.69
CA VAL A 585 11.01 14.03 20.96
C VAL A 585 12.41 13.90 20.37
N VAL A 586 12.50 14.06 19.04
CA VAL A 586 13.73 14.06 18.25
C VAL A 586 14.13 15.51 18.00
N LYS A 587 15.26 15.93 18.59
CA LYS A 587 15.77 17.29 18.50
C LYS A 587 17.01 17.32 17.58
N PRO A 588 16.90 17.83 16.34
CA PRO A 588 18.03 17.97 15.44
C PRO A 588 18.96 19.11 15.89
N LYS A 589 20.26 19.00 15.59
CA LYS A 589 21.25 20.05 15.89
C LYS A 589 21.07 21.30 15.05
N ASN A 590 20.67 21.15 13.78
CA ASN A 590 20.47 22.25 12.84
C ASN A 590 19.35 21.89 11.87
N ILE A 591 18.47 22.85 11.55
CA ILE A 591 17.37 22.69 10.60
C ILE A 591 17.48 23.60 9.37
N SER A 592 18.45 24.51 9.33
CA SER A 592 18.48 25.61 8.37
C SER A 592 18.49 25.14 6.91
N GLU A 593 19.22 24.05 6.64
CA GLU A 593 19.31 23.43 5.31
C GLU A 593 17.96 22.81 4.91
N LEU A 594 17.32 22.08 5.84
CA LEU A 594 16.01 21.48 5.65
C LEU A 594 14.93 22.55 5.43
N GLU A 595 14.95 23.64 6.19
CA GLU A 595 13.99 24.74 6.03
C GLU A 595 14.08 25.37 4.63
N LYS A 596 15.30 25.71 4.18
CA LYS A 596 15.52 26.31 2.85
C LYS A 596 14.97 25.42 1.73
N VAL A 597 15.33 24.14 1.73
CA VAL A 597 14.91 23.21 0.68
C VAL A 597 13.42 22.90 0.76
N SER A 598 12.83 22.80 1.96
CA SER A 598 11.38 22.63 2.13
C SER A 598 10.59 23.80 1.55
N ARG A 599 11.03 25.04 1.81
CA ARG A 599 10.38 26.25 1.30
C ARG A 599 10.52 26.37 -0.22
N LEU A 600 11.67 26.00 -0.78
CA LEU A 600 11.86 25.96 -2.24
C LEU A 600 10.93 24.94 -2.89
N LEU A 601 10.85 23.72 -2.35
CA LEU A 601 9.96 22.67 -2.84
C LEU A 601 8.49 23.10 -2.79
N ALA A 602 8.09 23.76 -1.70
CA ALA A 602 6.75 24.31 -1.55
C ALA A 602 6.43 25.39 -2.59
N SER A 603 7.39 26.29 -2.83
CA SER A 603 7.26 27.36 -3.80
C SER A 603 7.09 26.82 -5.22
N LEU A 604 7.87 25.81 -5.61
CA LEU A 604 7.75 25.16 -6.92
C LEU A 604 6.40 24.46 -7.12
N ASN A 605 5.88 23.77 -6.09
CA ASN A 605 4.56 23.15 -6.17
C ASN A 605 3.45 24.21 -6.23
N TRP A 606 3.56 25.30 -5.48
CA TRP A 606 2.64 26.43 -5.58
C TRP A 606 2.61 27.01 -7.00
N CYS A 607 3.77 27.18 -7.64
CA CYS A 607 3.84 27.63 -9.04
C CYS A 607 3.14 26.64 -9.99
N LEU A 608 3.30 25.33 -9.77
CA LEU A 608 2.66 24.28 -10.57
C LEU A 608 1.13 24.28 -10.46
N ASP A 609 0.59 24.68 -9.32
CA ASP A 609 -0.86 24.71 -9.07
C ASP A 609 -1.52 26.06 -9.40
N SER A 610 -0.71 27.10 -9.66
CA SER A 610 -1.21 28.43 -10.05
C SER A 610 -2.05 28.40 -11.33
N GLU A 611 -3.07 29.25 -11.43
CA GLU A 611 -3.93 29.31 -12.62
C GLU A 611 -3.17 29.69 -13.88
N MET A 612 -2.10 30.49 -13.73
CA MET A 612 -1.23 30.91 -14.82
C MET A 612 -0.59 29.71 -15.52
N THR A 613 -0.23 28.64 -14.79
CA THR A 613 0.49 27.49 -15.34
C THR A 613 -0.40 26.30 -15.69
N LYS A 614 -1.73 26.36 -15.49
CA LYS A 614 -2.62 25.19 -15.72
C LYS A 614 -2.71 24.74 -17.17
N ASN A 615 -2.72 25.69 -18.11
CA ASN A 615 -2.90 25.41 -19.53
C ASN A 615 -1.58 25.31 -20.31
N ASP A 616 -0.45 25.49 -19.62
CA ASP A 616 0.87 25.57 -20.23
C ASP A 616 1.66 24.28 -20.03
N ILE A 617 1.60 23.38 -21.02
CA ILE A 617 2.18 22.05 -20.92
C ILE A 617 3.71 22.12 -20.76
N VAL A 618 4.35 23.12 -21.37
CA VAL A 618 5.81 23.30 -21.36
C VAL A 618 6.29 23.74 -19.98
N VAL A 619 5.67 24.80 -19.42
CA VAL A 619 5.97 25.27 -18.06
C VAL A 619 5.69 24.19 -17.02
N ARG A 620 4.59 23.45 -17.15
CA ARG A 620 4.29 22.34 -16.23
C ARG A 620 5.32 21.23 -16.31
N LYS A 621 5.87 20.93 -17.49
CA LYS A 621 6.93 19.92 -17.64
C LYS A 621 8.21 20.37 -16.94
N GLU A 622 8.63 21.62 -17.15
CA GLU A 622 9.81 22.19 -16.48
C GLU A 622 9.65 22.23 -14.95
N LEU A 623 8.51 22.71 -14.45
CA LEU A 623 8.22 22.74 -13.01
C LEU A 623 8.27 21.33 -12.41
N ARG A 624 7.74 20.32 -13.10
CA ARG A 624 7.80 18.92 -12.64
C ARG A 624 9.23 18.39 -12.58
N GLU A 625 10.08 18.71 -13.55
CA GLU A 625 11.50 18.32 -13.54
C GLU A 625 12.26 18.97 -12.38
N ARG A 626 12.02 20.27 -12.11
CA ARG A 626 12.59 20.96 -10.94
C ARG A 626 12.07 20.39 -9.61
N ILE A 627 10.77 20.11 -9.51
CA ILE A 627 10.16 19.47 -8.34
C ILE A 627 10.77 18.08 -8.09
N ALA A 628 11.00 17.29 -9.14
CA ALA A 628 11.65 15.98 -9.01
C ALA A 628 13.08 16.12 -8.46
N THR A 629 13.85 17.08 -8.97
CA THR A 629 15.23 17.34 -8.55
C THR A 629 15.30 17.81 -7.09
N VAL A 630 14.54 18.85 -6.75
CA VAL A 630 14.48 19.42 -5.38
C VAL A 630 13.84 18.42 -4.41
N GLY A 631 12.90 17.59 -4.85
CA GLY A 631 12.29 16.54 -4.04
C GLY A 631 13.29 15.43 -3.65
N ALA A 632 14.21 15.07 -4.56
CA ALA A 632 15.29 14.14 -4.25
C ALA A 632 16.28 14.75 -3.24
N GLU A 633 16.66 16.01 -3.43
CA GLU A 633 17.52 16.77 -2.51
C GLU A 633 16.88 16.91 -1.12
N PHE A 634 15.59 17.27 -1.07
CA PHE A 634 14.79 17.33 0.16
C PHE A 634 14.85 16.02 0.96
N THR A 635 14.71 14.88 0.27
CA THR A 635 14.75 13.56 0.90
C THR A 635 16.11 13.29 1.54
N GLN A 636 17.21 13.59 0.82
CA GLN A 636 18.57 13.44 1.35
C GLN A 636 18.85 14.33 2.56
N ILE A 637 18.45 15.61 2.48
CA ILE A 637 18.65 16.57 3.58
C ILE A 637 17.80 16.20 4.79
N PHE A 638 16.56 15.73 4.58
CA PHE A 638 15.70 15.25 5.66
C PHE A 638 16.35 14.09 6.42
N GLU A 639 16.84 13.07 5.69
CA GLU A 639 17.51 11.92 6.28
C GLU A 639 18.79 12.30 7.02
N LYS A 640 19.60 13.21 6.44
CA LYS A 640 20.81 13.76 7.07
C LYS A 640 20.47 14.53 8.35
N THR A 641 19.43 15.36 8.33
CA THR A 641 19.01 16.19 9.47
C THR A 641 18.60 15.33 10.66
N PHE A 642 17.81 14.28 10.39
CA PHE A 642 17.29 13.38 11.42
C PHE A 642 18.13 12.11 11.64
N ALA A 643 19.34 12.07 11.10
CA ALA A 643 20.28 10.98 11.33
C ALA A 643 20.67 10.90 12.82
N PRO A 644 20.96 9.69 13.36
CA PRO A 644 21.30 9.51 14.78
C PRO A 644 22.47 10.37 15.28
N ALA A 645 23.46 10.66 14.43
CA ALA A 645 24.61 11.50 14.78
C ALA A 645 24.27 13.01 14.94
N ASN A 646 23.16 13.42 14.33
CA ASN A 646 22.73 14.82 14.22
C ASN A 646 21.55 15.15 15.13
N CYS A 647 21.06 14.17 15.90
CA CYS A 647 19.88 14.32 16.76
C CYS A 647 20.16 13.92 18.20
N SER A 648 19.43 14.55 19.12
CA SER A 648 19.24 14.08 20.50
C SER A 648 17.81 13.61 20.69
N TRP A 649 17.61 12.61 21.55
CA TRP A 649 16.31 12.02 21.82
C TRP A 649 15.93 12.19 23.28
N GLN A 650 14.71 12.67 23.52
CA GLN A 650 14.15 12.84 24.85
C GLN A 650 12.82 12.08 24.94
N GLY A 651 12.70 11.19 25.92
CA GLY A 651 11.51 10.39 26.16
C GLY A 651 10.74 10.87 27.39
N TYR A 652 9.42 10.89 27.28
CA TYR A 652 8.47 11.19 28.34
C TYR A 652 7.62 9.95 28.59
N ALA A 653 7.85 9.28 29.71
CA ALA A 653 7.11 8.08 30.09
C ALA A 653 7.14 7.88 31.60
N ASN A 654 6.08 7.26 32.14
CA ASN A 654 5.98 6.89 33.56
C ASN A 654 6.31 8.05 34.52
N LYS A 655 5.79 9.25 34.23
CA LYS A 655 6.03 10.49 35.02
C LYS A 655 7.50 10.93 35.09
N THR A 656 8.35 10.45 34.17
CA THR A 656 9.77 10.77 34.10
C THR A 656 10.18 11.27 32.73
N ILE A 657 11.24 12.08 32.70
CA ILE A 657 11.91 12.53 31.49
C ILE A 657 13.25 11.80 31.42
N LYS A 658 13.52 11.13 30.30
CA LYS A 658 14.76 10.36 30.09
C LYS A 658 15.41 10.71 28.77
N ASN A 659 16.71 10.98 28.79
CA ASN A 659 17.50 11.08 27.56
C ASN A 659 17.69 9.67 26.99
N LEU A 660 17.23 9.46 25.76
CA LEU A 660 17.31 8.16 25.08
C LEU A 660 18.59 8.11 24.26
N LYS A 661 19.20 6.93 24.14
CA LYS A 661 20.42 6.78 23.34
C LYS A 661 20.07 6.84 21.86
N ALA A 662 20.57 7.84 21.16
CA ALA A 662 20.44 7.91 19.70
C ALA A 662 21.10 6.68 19.07
N SER A 663 20.35 5.93 18.27
CA SER A 663 20.84 4.75 17.55
C SER A 663 20.18 4.68 16.17
N ARG A 664 20.69 3.82 15.29
CA ARG A 664 20.02 3.52 14.03
C ARG A 664 18.68 2.81 14.28
N GLY A 665 17.71 3.01 13.39
CA GLY A 665 16.39 2.39 13.44
C GLY A 665 15.53 2.83 14.62
N SER A 666 14.72 1.92 15.17
CA SER A 666 13.74 2.17 16.25
C SER A 666 14.27 1.90 17.66
N GLY A 667 15.59 1.93 17.85
CA GLY A 667 16.24 1.66 19.15
C GLY A 667 15.78 2.59 20.28
N PRO A 668 15.76 3.93 20.11
CA PRO A 668 15.29 4.86 21.14
C PRO A 668 13.83 4.60 21.53
N LEU A 669 12.97 4.30 20.55
CA LEU A 669 11.56 3.99 20.78
C LEU A 669 11.38 2.66 21.54
N SER A 670 12.27 1.70 21.32
CA SER A 670 12.28 0.44 22.08
C SER A 670 12.69 0.67 23.53
N GLU A 671 13.69 1.51 23.79
CA GLU A 671 14.06 1.91 25.16
C GLU A 671 12.92 2.66 25.86
N LEU A 672 12.20 3.52 25.14
CA LEU A 672 11.03 4.21 25.67
C LEU A 672 9.87 3.26 25.95
N ALA A 673 9.63 2.28 25.08
CA ALA A 673 8.62 1.26 25.26
C ALA A 673 8.91 0.36 26.48
N ASP A 674 10.18 0.03 26.75
CA ASP A 674 10.58 -0.70 27.97
C ASP A 674 10.25 0.09 29.25
N LEU A 675 10.44 1.40 29.22
CA LEU A 675 10.15 2.29 30.35
C LEU A 675 8.64 2.47 30.56
N ALA A 676 7.87 2.58 29.48
CA ALA A 676 6.43 2.81 29.52
C ALA A 676 5.62 1.53 29.79
N TYR A 677 6.03 0.41 29.21
CA TYR A 677 5.27 -0.85 29.23
C TYR A 677 6.04 -2.02 29.88
N PRO A 678 6.56 -1.86 31.11
CA PRO A 678 7.34 -2.92 31.76
C PRO A 678 6.52 -4.18 32.02
N GLU A 679 5.19 -4.04 32.22
CA GLU A 679 4.25 -5.12 32.53
C GLU A 679 3.44 -5.59 31.31
N THR A 680 4.05 -5.58 30.12
CA THR A 680 3.39 -6.10 28.90
C THR A 680 3.14 -7.60 29.03
N VAL A 681 1.86 -8.00 29.02
CA VAL A 681 1.42 -9.40 29.03
C VAL A 681 1.84 -10.09 27.72
N LEU A 682 2.38 -11.31 27.85
CA LEU A 682 2.91 -12.07 26.72
C LEU A 682 1.79 -12.55 25.80
N ALA A 683 1.84 -12.19 24.51
CA ALA A 683 0.84 -12.61 23.53
C ALA A 683 1.51 -12.92 22.19
N LYS A 684 1.96 -14.17 22.01
CA LYS A 684 2.77 -14.61 20.87
C LYS A 684 1.98 -14.75 19.55
N TYR A 685 0.67 -14.91 19.63
CA TYR A 685 -0.18 -15.00 18.43
C TYR A 685 -0.58 -13.61 17.93
N SER A 686 0.21 -13.07 17.00
CA SER A 686 0.07 -11.71 16.47
C SER A 686 -1.27 -11.44 15.76
N VAL A 687 -1.99 -12.47 15.33
CA VAL A 687 -3.28 -12.35 14.64
C VAL A 687 -4.37 -11.81 15.58
N ILE A 688 -4.36 -12.22 16.85
CA ILE A 688 -5.29 -11.71 17.88
C ILE A 688 -4.71 -10.52 18.66
N ASN A 689 -3.39 -10.36 18.68
CA ASN A 689 -2.71 -9.29 19.42
C ASN A 689 -2.67 -7.96 18.63
N LYS A 690 -3.84 -7.42 18.28
CA LYS A 690 -4.00 -6.17 17.51
C LYS A 690 -5.13 -5.30 18.08
N HIS A 691 -5.12 -4.00 17.79
CA HIS A 691 -6.25 -3.11 18.10
C HIS A 691 -7.47 -3.42 17.21
N LYS A 692 -7.24 -3.68 15.92
CA LYS A 692 -8.27 -4.06 14.95
C LYS A 692 -7.93 -5.44 14.40
N LEU A 693 -8.81 -6.40 14.63
CA LEU A 693 -8.65 -7.77 14.17
C LEU A 693 -9.00 -7.92 12.68
N SER A 694 -8.31 -8.82 11.99
CA SER A 694 -8.73 -9.30 10.66
C SER A 694 -9.94 -10.24 10.80
N SER A 695 -10.55 -10.63 9.67
CA SER A 695 -11.62 -11.65 9.66
C SER A 695 -11.15 -12.95 10.34
N GLN A 696 -9.96 -13.44 9.97
CA GLN A 696 -9.34 -14.61 10.59
C GLN A 696 -9.07 -14.42 12.09
N GLY A 697 -8.59 -13.23 12.51
CA GLY A 697 -8.35 -12.96 13.92
C GLY A 697 -9.62 -12.85 14.76
N SER A 698 -10.66 -12.24 14.21
CA SER A 698 -12.00 -12.22 14.81
C SER A 698 -12.55 -13.63 14.96
N GLN A 699 -12.42 -14.48 13.93
CA GLN A 699 -12.84 -15.88 13.99
C GLN A 699 -12.05 -16.67 15.04
N ALA A 700 -10.73 -16.51 15.09
CA ALA A 700 -9.88 -17.17 16.09
C ALA A 700 -10.24 -16.75 17.53
N GLN A 701 -10.47 -15.45 17.75
CA GLN A 701 -10.90 -14.91 19.03
C GLN A 701 -12.26 -15.49 19.45
N LYS A 702 -13.24 -15.51 18.54
CA LYS A 702 -14.58 -16.08 18.81
C LYS A 702 -14.53 -17.57 19.14
N GLN A 703 -13.80 -18.36 18.34
CA GLN A 703 -13.60 -19.79 18.59
C GLN A 703 -12.99 -20.05 19.98
N LEU A 704 -11.98 -19.27 20.35
CA LEU A 704 -11.34 -19.41 21.65
C LEU A 704 -12.27 -18.99 22.80
N ILE A 705 -13.00 -17.89 22.66
CA ILE A 705 -13.94 -17.42 23.68
C ILE A 705 -15.08 -18.42 23.87
N ARG A 706 -15.61 -18.98 22.78
CA ARG A 706 -16.59 -20.07 22.84
C ARG A 706 -16.03 -21.26 23.62
N ALA A 707 -14.82 -21.70 23.32
CA ALA A 707 -14.16 -22.81 24.02
C ALA A 707 -13.95 -22.52 25.52
N ILE A 708 -13.61 -21.28 25.91
CA ILE A 708 -13.49 -20.86 27.32
C ILE A 708 -14.84 -20.96 28.06
N LEU A 709 -15.94 -20.63 27.38
CA LEU A 709 -17.28 -20.65 27.97
C LEU A 709 -17.86 -22.06 28.05
N GLU A 710 -17.68 -22.88 27.01
CA GLU A 710 -18.31 -24.20 26.86
C GLU A 710 -17.49 -25.33 27.50
N ASN A 711 -16.16 -25.32 27.33
CA ASN A 711 -15.30 -26.48 27.65
C ASN A 711 -14.14 -26.14 28.63
N PRO A 712 -14.37 -25.45 29.76
CA PRO A 712 -13.29 -25.02 30.67
C PRO A 712 -12.59 -26.16 31.42
N GLU A 713 -13.16 -27.38 31.38
CA GLU A 713 -12.67 -28.55 32.11
C GLU A 713 -11.86 -29.54 31.23
N GLU A 714 -11.95 -29.38 29.92
CA GLU A 714 -11.32 -30.24 28.94
C GLU A 714 -9.88 -29.82 28.64
N GLU A 715 -9.04 -30.79 28.27
CA GLU A 715 -7.69 -30.48 27.79
C GLU A 715 -7.74 -29.55 26.57
N ASN A 716 -6.92 -28.50 26.58
CA ASN A 716 -6.89 -27.47 25.54
C ASN A 716 -8.27 -26.81 25.25
N LEU A 717 -9.21 -26.82 26.20
CA LEU A 717 -10.59 -26.33 26.04
C LEU A 717 -11.37 -27.07 24.93
N GLY A 718 -11.06 -28.34 24.69
CA GLY A 718 -11.68 -29.14 23.62
C GLY A 718 -11.26 -28.73 22.21
N LEU A 719 -10.21 -27.90 22.06
CA LEU A 719 -9.70 -27.46 20.76
C LEU A 719 -8.71 -28.48 20.17
N GLU A 720 -9.04 -29.01 19.00
CA GLU A 720 -8.21 -30.00 18.29
C GLU A 720 -7.53 -29.44 17.01
N GLY A 721 -6.45 -30.10 16.59
CA GLY A 721 -5.73 -29.78 15.34
C GLY A 721 -4.81 -28.57 15.44
N ASN A 722 -4.67 -27.83 14.33
CA ASN A 722 -3.78 -26.67 14.19
C ASN A 722 -4.52 -25.42 13.65
N GLY A 723 -5.82 -25.32 13.91
CA GLY A 723 -6.65 -24.19 13.46
C GLY A 723 -6.36 -22.87 14.21
N PRO A 724 -6.94 -21.76 13.76
CA PRO A 724 -6.72 -20.43 14.36
C PRO A 724 -7.05 -20.33 15.85
N GLY A 725 -8.13 -20.99 16.30
CA GLY A 725 -8.48 -21.06 17.74
C GLY A 725 -7.42 -21.78 18.58
N VAL A 726 -6.84 -22.88 18.09
CA VAL A 726 -5.74 -23.60 18.77
C VAL A 726 -4.50 -22.73 18.88
N ALA A 727 -4.16 -22.01 17.82
CA ALA A 727 -3.03 -21.08 17.82
C ALA A 727 -3.23 -19.93 18.82
N ALA A 728 -4.46 -19.38 18.91
CA ALA A 728 -4.84 -18.37 19.89
C ALA A 728 -4.74 -18.89 21.33
N TYR A 729 -5.24 -20.11 21.60
CA TYR A 729 -5.12 -20.76 22.91
C TYR A 729 -3.65 -20.94 23.32
N ARG A 730 -2.84 -21.54 22.44
CA ARG A 730 -1.41 -21.78 22.70
C ARG A 730 -0.66 -20.47 22.87
N GLY A 731 -0.93 -19.46 22.04
CA GLY A 731 -0.17 -18.21 22.01
C GLY A 731 -0.56 -17.17 23.08
N PHE A 732 -1.64 -17.39 23.84
CA PHE A 732 -2.08 -16.46 24.90
C PHE A 732 -2.54 -17.18 26.17
N VAL A 733 -3.56 -18.03 26.11
CA VAL A 733 -4.17 -18.66 27.31
C VAL A 733 -3.19 -19.60 28.01
N LYS A 734 -2.57 -20.53 27.25
CA LYS A 734 -1.62 -21.50 27.79
C LYS A 734 -0.32 -20.83 28.27
N GLU A 735 0.20 -19.87 27.51
CA GLU A 735 1.45 -19.16 27.81
C GLU A 735 1.35 -18.32 29.08
N ASN A 736 0.17 -17.74 29.37
CA ASN A 736 -0.08 -16.99 30.59
C ASN A 736 -0.70 -17.84 31.71
N LEU A 737 -0.71 -19.17 31.60
CA LEU A 737 -1.26 -20.08 32.63
C LEU A 737 -2.70 -19.79 33.05
N LEU A 738 -3.53 -19.32 32.11
CA LEU A 738 -4.95 -19.05 32.34
C LEU A 738 -5.81 -20.32 32.32
N HIS A 739 -5.21 -21.46 31.92
CA HIS A 739 -5.84 -22.77 31.88
C HIS A 739 -4.77 -23.85 32.11
N LYS A 740 -4.94 -24.69 33.13
CA LYS A 740 -3.95 -25.73 33.49
C LYS A 740 -4.59 -26.98 34.11
N LYS A 741 -3.84 -28.07 34.08
CA LYS A 741 -4.23 -29.32 34.72
C LYS A 741 -4.23 -29.18 36.24
N THR A 742 -5.29 -29.65 36.89
CA THR A 742 -5.41 -29.60 38.36
C THR A 742 -4.50 -30.64 39.00
N LYS A 743 -3.80 -30.29 40.10
CA LYS A 743 -2.94 -31.25 40.80
C LYS A 743 -3.78 -32.41 41.37
N GLY A 744 -3.51 -33.64 40.93
CA GLY A 744 -4.12 -34.86 41.47
C GLY A 744 -5.44 -35.30 40.81
N LYS A 745 -5.90 -34.62 39.75
CA LYS A 745 -7.04 -35.03 38.92
C LYS A 745 -6.66 -34.97 37.43
N ASP A 746 -7.31 -35.76 36.59
CA ASP A 746 -7.15 -35.68 35.13
C ASP A 746 -7.93 -34.50 34.48
N GLU A 747 -8.54 -33.65 35.30
CA GLU A 747 -9.30 -32.47 34.86
C GLU A 747 -8.43 -31.22 34.70
N TYR A 748 -8.71 -30.47 33.65
CA TYR A 748 -8.20 -29.12 33.47
C TYR A 748 -9.17 -28.11 34.10
N ARG A 749 -8.69 -26.92 34.48
CA ARG A 749 -9.54 -25.81 34.93
C ARG A 749 -8.94 -24.48 34.51
N LEU A 750 -9.78 -23.47 34.35
CA LEU A 750 -9.35 -22.06 34.25
C LEU A 750 -8.67 -21.65 35.56
N THR A 751 -7.58 -20.88 35.48
CA THR A 751 -6.82 -20.46 36.65
C THR A 751 -6.33 -19.03 36.56
N GLU A 752 -6.00 -18.45 37.70
CA GLU A 752 -5.23 -17.21 37.75
C GLU A 752 -3.82 -17.46 37.17
N PRO A 753 -3.20 -16.45 36.53
CA PRO A 753 -1.92 -16.59 35.82
C PRO A 753 -0.71 -16.70 36.77
N THR A 754 -0.79 -17.55 37.80
CA THR A 754 0.21 -17.69 38.85
C THR A 754 1.12 -18.91 38.66
N GLY A 755 2.40 -18.75 38.97
CA GLY A 755 3.27 -19.87 39.33
C GLY A 755 4.31 -20.34 38.31
N ALA A 756 4.69 -19.53 37.32
CA ALA A 756 5.86 -19.80 36.48
C ALA A 756 6.68 -18.54 36.18
N LYS A 757 7.99 -18.72 35.94
CA LYS A 757 8.85 -17.63 35.44
C LYS A 757 8.32 -17.13 34.09
N GLY A 758 8.15 -15.82 33.95
CA GLY A 758 7.64 -15.18 32.73
C GLY A 758 6.16 -14.80 32.75
N THR A 759 5.40 -15.15 33.80
CA THR A 759 3.98 -14.74 33.95
C THR A 759 3.80 -13.50 34.83
N GLU A 760 4.87 -12.86 35.31
CA GLU A 760 4.81 -11.77 36.31
C GLU A 760 3.98 -10.56 35.80
N ALA A 761 4.08 -10.25 34.51
CA ALA A 761 3.29 -9.20 33.86
C ALA A 761 1.78 -9.56 33.84
N ALA A 762 1.46 -10.82 33.52
CA ALA A 762 0.09 -11.33 33.53
C ALA A 762 -0.49 -11.34 34.95
N GLU A 763 0.30 -11.73 35.95
CA GLU A 763 -0.07 -11.68 37.37
C GLU A 763 -0.44 -10.27 37.82
N LYS A 764 0.36 -9.27 37.47
CA LYS A 764 0.07 -7.86 37.81
C LYS A 764 -1.15 -7.31 37.06
N ALA A 765 -1.33 -7.67 35.79
CA ALA A 765 -2.51 -7.28 35.03
C ALA A 765 -3.78 -7.94 35.60
N TRP A 766 -3.68 -9.21 36.01
CA TRP A 766 -4.76 -9.95 36.64
C TRP A 766 -5.12 -9.38 38.01
N LYS A 767 -4.12 -9.02 38.82
CA LYS A 767 -4.35 -8.34 40.10
C LYS A 767 -5.12 -7.04 39.92
N MET A 768 -4.71 -6.20 38.96
CA MET A 768 -5.43 -4.95 38.65
C MET A 768 -6.87 -5.22 38.21
N LEU A 769 -7.11 -6.26 37.41
CA LEU A 769 -8.46 -6.68 37.02
C LEU A 769 -9.30 -7.12 38.24
N MET A 770 -8.71 -7.89 39.16
CA MET A 770 -9.37 -8.30 40.41
C MET A 770 -9.63 -7.12 41.35
N ASP A 771 -8.74 -6.12 41.37
CA ASP A 771 -8.97 -4.88 42.11
C ASP A 771 -10.16 -4.10 41.53
N CYS A 772 -10.29 -4.04 40.19
CA CYS A 772 -11.48 -3.47 39.53
C CYS A 772 -12.76 -4.25 39.88
N PHE A 773 -12.70 -5.58 39.91
CA PHE A 773 -13.83 -6.41 40.34
C PHE A 773 -14.20 -6.16 41.81
N ASN A 774 -13.21 -5.91 42.68
CA ASN A 774 -13.47 -5.54 44.07
C ASN A 774 -14.08 -4.14 44.21
N GLU A 775 -13.67 -3.16 43.41
CA GLU A 775 -14.30 -1.83 43.33
C GLU A 775 -15.79 -1.94 42.95
N ALA A 776 -16.12 -2.91 42.09
CA ALA A 776 -17.48 -3.18 41.64
C ALA A 776 -18.42 -3.75 42.74
N LYS A 777 -17.97 -3.87 44.00
CA LYS A 777 -18.83 -4.18 45.16
C LYS A 777 -19.71 -3.01 45.57
N GLY A 778 -19.19 -1.78 45.45
CA GLY A 778 -19.90 -0.57 45.90
C GLY A 778 -20.78 0.07 44.83
N LYS A 779 -20.42 -0.09 43.55
CA LYS A 779 -21.15 0.44 42.39
C LYS A 779 -20.96 -0.46 41.18
N ARG A 780 -21.85 -0.34 40.19
CA ARG A 780 -21.61 -0.96 38.86
C ARG A 780 -20.37 -0.33 38.23
N LEU A 781 -19.53 -1.16 37.62
CA LEU A 781 -18.33 -0.75 36.90
C LEU A 781 -18.49 -1.02 35.41
N ASP A 782 -18.28 0.00 34.58
CA ASP A 782 -18.37 -0.14 33.13
C ASP A 782 -17.17 -0.93 32.58
N ILE A 783 -17.43 -1.87 31.69
CA ILE A 783 -16.38 -2.71 31.09
C ILE A 783 -15.40 -1.85 30.28
N ASP A 784 -15.84 -0.74 29.69
CA ASP A 784 -14.98 0.19 28.95
C ASP A 784 -13.90 0.83 29.84
N GLU A 785 -14.18 1.09 31.11
CA GLU A 785 -13.16 1.57 32.07
C GLU A 785 -12.07 0.52 32.31
N ILE A 786 -12.45 -0.76 32.38
CA ILE A 786 -11.51 -1.88 32.51
C ILE A 786 -10.64 -2.00 31.25
N TYR A 787 -11.24 -1.85 30.06
CA TYR A 787 -10.50 -1.81 28.80
C TYR A 787 -9.48 -0.67 28.81
N GLY A 788 -9.89 0.55 29.18
CA GLY A 788 -8.99 1.70 29.27
C GLY A 788 -7.80 1.46 30.20
N LYS A 789 -8.04 0.89 31.40
CA LYS A 789 -6.98 0.53 32.35
C LYS A 789 -6.01 -0.53 31.78
N LEU A 790 -6.51 -1.57 31.10
CA LEU A 790 -5.68 -2.61 30.48
C LEU A 790 -4.90 -2.12 29.24
N GLN A 791 -5.47 -1.20 28.46
CA GLN A 791 -4.82 -0.60 27.28
C GLN A 791 -3.74 0.43 27.64
N SER A 792 -3.77 0.94 28.87
CA SER A 792 -2.81 1.94 29.36
C SER A 792 -1.51 1.30 29.86
N PRO A 793 -0.39 2.04 29.86
CA PRO A 793 0.78 1.75 30.68
C PRO A 793 0.40 1.41 32.13
N PRO A 794 1.06 0.43 32.78
CA PRO A 794 2.25 -0.27 32.32
C PRO A 794 1.97 -1.52 31.45
N TYR A 795 0.70 -1.83 31.15
CA TYR A 795 0.33 -3.09 30.49
C TYR A 795 0.25 -2.96 28.96
N GLY A 796 -0.46 -1.95 28.46
CA GLY A 796 -0.61 -1.71 27.02
C GLY A 796 -1.28 -2.88 26.28
N MET A 797 -2.23 -3.58 26.88
CA MET A 797 -2.84 -4.75 26.27
C MET A 797 -3.64 -4.37 25.01
N LYS A 798 -3.56 -5.17 23.94
CA LYS A 798 -4.28 -4.88 22.69
C LYS A 798 -5.76 -5.28 22.79
N LYS A 799 -6.64 -4.51 22.13
CA LYS A 799 -8.11 -4.74 22.16
C LYS A 799 -8.52 -6.15 21.74
N GLY A 800 -7.75 -6.82 20.88
CA GLY A 800 -8.02 -8.20 20.47
C GLY A 800 -7.72 -9.28 21.52
N VAL A 801 -6.92 -9.01 22.55
CA VAL A 801 -6.63 -9.99 23.62
C VAL A 801 -7.36 -9.67 24.93
N ILE A 802 -7.75 -8.41 25.16
CA ILE A 802 -8.51 -7.99 26.36
C ILE A 802 -9.77 -8.84 26.58
N PRO A 803 -10.65 -9.10 25.58
CA PRO A 803 -11.84 -9.90 25.82
C PRO A 803 -11.53 -11.32 26.29
N ILE A 804 -10.46 -11.94 25.78
CA ILE A 804 -10.05 -13.28 26.19
C ILE A 804 -9.62 -13.27 27.66
N PHE A 805 -8.81 -12.28 28.04
CA PHE A 805 -8.35 -12.10 29.42
C PHE A 805 -9.50 -11.82 30.39
N LEU A 806 -10.37 -10.88 30.03
CA LEU A 806 -11.53 -10.46 30.82
C LEU A 806 -12.55 -11.59 30.97
N ILE A 807 -12.94 -12.25 29.88
CA ILE A 807 -13.95 -13.33 29.91
C ILE A 807 -13.42 -14.53 30.69
N THR A 808 -12.12 -14.84 30.60
CA THR A 808 -11.52 -15.88 31.45
C THR A 808 -11.68 -15.54 32.94
N ALA A 809 -11.43 -14.29 33.31
CA ALA A 809 -11.58 -13.81 34.69
C ALA A 809 -13.05 -13.79 35.15
N LEU A 810 -13.97 -13.38 34.28
CA LEU A 810 -15.41 -13.41 34.53
C LEU A 810 -15.91 -14.85 34.70
N GLN A 811 -15.46 -15.78 33.86
CA GLN A 811 -15.84 -17.19 33.95
C GLN A 811 -15.29 -17.85 35.23
N LEU A 812 -14.06 -17.52 35.62
CA LEU A 812 -13.48 -17.98 36.89
C LEU A 812 -14.26 -17.45 38.11
N ASN A 813 -14.85 -16.26 37.99
CA ASN A 813 -15.62 -15.60 39.04
C ASN A 813 -17.13 -15.52 38.73
N LYS A 814 -17.66 -16.45 37.92
CA LYS A 814 -19.07 -16.45 37.48
C LYS A 814 -20.04 -16.48 38.66
N ASP A 815 -19.58 -17.06 39.77
CA ASP A 815 -20.34 -17.15 41.02
C ASP A 815 -20.20 -15.91 41.93
N LYS A 816 -19.59 -14.83 41.46
CA LYS A 816 -19.36 -13.62 42.28
C LYS A 816 -19.65 -12.33 41.52
N ILE A 817 -19.71 -12.39 40.19
CA ILE A 817 -19.80 -11.21 39.34
C ILE A 817 -21.03 -11.35 38.46
N ALA A 818 -21.96 -10.40 38.62
CA ALA A 818 -23.06 -10.23 37.69
C ALA A 818 -22.66 -9.33 36.53
N ILE A 819 -23.12 -9.69 35.34
CA ILE A 819 -22.91 -8.96 34.10
C ILE A 819 -24.24 -8.32 33.71
N TYR A 820 -24.20 -7.06 33.29
CA TYR A 820 -25.37 -6.32 32.82
C TYR A 820 -25.13 -5.82 31.41
N GLU A 821 -26.16 -5.85 30.57
CA GLU A 821 -26.17 -5.25 29.23
C GLU A 821 -27.27 -4.18 29.19
N ASN A 822 -26.91 -2.94 28.86
CA ASN A 822 -27.81 -1.78 28.88
C ASN A 822 -28.60 -1.64 30.21
N GLY A 823 -27.96 -2.01 31.32
CA GLY A 823 -28.56 -2.00 32.66
C GLY A 823 -29.32 -3.27 33.04
N THR A 824 -29.64 -4.15 32.09
CA THR A 824 -30.37 -5.41 32.29
C THR A 824 -29.43 -6.54 32.71
N PHE A 825 -29.77 -7.25 33.78
CA PHE A 825 -28.97 -8.38 34.26
C PHE A 825 -28.97 -9.56 33.27
N GLN A 826 -27.76 -10.05 32.95
CA GLN A 826 -27.56 -11.20 32.09
C GLN A 826 -27.48 -12.47 32.94
N THR A 827 -28.52 -13.31 32.86
CA THR A 827 -28.64 -14.54 33.66
C THR A 827 -27.72 -15.66 33.20
N ILE A 828 -27.42 -15.69 31.89
CA ILE A 828 -26.52 -16.64 31.25
C ILE A 828 -25.58 -15.85 30.36
N PHE A 829 -24.28 -15.91 30.66
CA PHE A 829 -23.25 -15.33 29.82
C PHE A 829 -22.76 -16.37 28.80
N ASN A 830 -23.42 -16.39 27.63
CA ASN A 830 -23.14 -17.34 26.54
C ASN A 830 -22.33 -16.69 25.38
N GLU A 831 -22.07 -17.46 24.32
CA GLU A 831 -21.33 -16.98 23.14
C GLU A 831 -21.95 -15.71 22.52
N ALA A 832 -23.29 -15.63 22.45
CA ALA A 832 -23.99 -14.46 21.90
C ALA A 832 -23.72 -13.20 22.74
N SER A 833 -23.82 -13.32 24.07
CA SER A 833 -23.53 -12.23 25.02
C SER A 833 -22.08 -11.79 24.94
N ALA A 834 -21.15 -12.74 24.84
CA ALA A 834 -19.73 -12.47 24.68
C ALA A 834 -19.42 -11.74 23.36
N ASN A 835 -20.06 -12.14 22.26
CA ASN A 835 -19.92 -11.46 20.97
C ASN A 835 -20.43 -10.01 21.00
N LEU A 836 -21.54 -9.75 21.70
CA LEU A 836 -22.06 -8.40 21.92
C LEU A 836 -21.11 -7.56 22.78
N LEU A 837 -20.54 -8.14 23.86
CA LEU A 837 -19.54 -7.49 24.70
C LEU A 837 -18.29 -7.10 23.90
N ILE A 838 -17.78 -7.99 23.04
CA ILE A 838 -16.62 -7.71 22.18
C ILE A 838 -16.93 -6.55 21.22
N ALA A 839 -18.13 -6.54 20.63
CA ALA A 839 -18.55 -5.53 19.67
C ALA A 839 -18.72 -4.16 20.36
N ASN A 840 -19.41 -4.11 21.50
CA ASN A 840 -19.78 -2.89 22.20
C ASN A 840 -19.52 -3.00 23.72
N PRO A 841 -18.26 -2.91 24.19
CA PRO A 841 -17.95 -3.02 25.62
C PRO A 841 -18.66 -1.98 26.50
N LYS A 842 -18.96 -0.80 25.94
CA LYS A 842 -19.62 0.33 26.63
C LYS A 842 -21.05 0.05 27.09
N THR A 843 -21.73 -0.92 26.46
CA THR A 843 -23.09 -1.29 26.89
C THR A 843 -23.08 -2.26 28.06
N PHE A 844 -21.89 -2.77 28.44
CA PHE A 844 -21.74 -3.76 29.50
C PHE A 844 -21.17 -3.15 30.78
N SER A 845 -21.76 -3.54 31.90
CA SER A 845 -21.24 -3.23 33.23
C SER A 845 -21.25 -4.47 34.11
N ILE A 846 -20.48 -4.45 35.20
CA ILE A 846 -20.40 -5.55 36.16
C ILE A 846 -20.67 -5.06 37.58
N LYS A 847 -21.25 -5.93 38.41
CA LYS A 847 -21.40 -5.74 39.87
C LYS A 847 -20.86 -6.98 40.57
N HIS A 848 -19.99 -6.79 41.56
CA HIS A 848 -19.44 -7.88 42.34
C HIS A 848 -20.30 -8.11 43.59
N PHE A 849 -20.91 -9.28 43.65
CA PHE A 849 -21.60 -9.78 44.83
C PHE A 849 -20.59 -10.51 45.71
N GLY A 850 -20.08 -9.81 46.73
CA GLY A 850 -19.17 -10.40 47.72
C GLY A 850 -19.80 -11.56 48.47
N ASN A 851 -19.00 -12.30 49.25
CA ASN A 851 -19.53 -13.35 50.12
C ASN A 851 -20.63 -12.77 51.02
N VAL A 852 -21.84 -13.27 50.84
CA VAL A 852 -22.99 -12.94 51.69
C VAL A 852 -22.69 -13.44 53.11
N ARG A 853 -22.96 -12.62 54.12
CA ARG A 853 -22.78 -12.95 55.55
C ARG A 853 -24.15 -12.92 56.26
N GLY A 854 -24.21 -13.52 57.45
CA GLY A 854 -25.41 -13.48 58.31
C GLY A 854 -26.64 -14.17 57.70
N GLY A 855 -27.82 -13.60 57.95
CA GLY A 855 -29.12 -14.17 57.55
C GLY A 855 -29.31 -14.33 56.04
N ARG A 856 -28.71 -13.44 55.23
CA ARG A 856 -28.76 -13.55 53.76
C ARG A 856 -28.04 -14.82 53.25
N LYS A 857 -26.97 -15.26 53.91
CA LYS A 857 -26.27 -16.51 53.54
C LYS A 857 -27.13 -17.73 53.86
N LYS A 858 -27.71 -17.77 55.07
CA LYS A 858 -28.64 -18.84 55.49
C LYS A 858 -29.80 -18.99 54.50
N LEU A 859 -30.32 -17.87 53.98
CA LEU A 859 -31.38 -17.90 52.97
C LEU A 859 -30.91 -18.53 51.65
N VAL A 860 -29.75 -18.13 51.14
CA VAL A 860 -29.20 -18.70 49.89
C VAL A 860 -28.92 -20.20 50.07
N ASP A 861 -28.34 -20.62 51.20
CA ASP A 861 -28.13 -22.03 51.54
C ASP A 861 -29.46 -22.82 51.51
N ALA A 862 -30.50 -22.30 52.18
CA ALA A 862 -31.81 -22.95 52.24
C ALA A 862 -32.50 -23.04 50.87
N LEU A 863 -32.36 -22.03 50.02
CA LEU A 863 -32.89 -22.06 48.65
C LEU A 863 -32.14 -23.08 47.78
N GLN A 864 -30.81 -23.13 47.87
CA GLN A 864 -30.01 -24.13 47.14
C GLN A 864 -30.39 -25.56 47.52
N GLU A 865 -30.56 -25.84 48.82
CA GLU A 865 -30.99 -27.15 49.31
C GLU A 865 -32.42 -27.48 48.83
N LYS A 866 -33.37 -26.56 48.97
CA LYS A 866 -34.78 -26.79 48.64
C LYS A 866 -35.03 -27.04 47.14
N PHE A 867 -34.21 -26.42 46.29
CA PHE A 867 -34.28 -26.52 44.83
C PHE A 867 -33.24 -27.51 44.25
N GLU A 868 -32.48 -28.21 45.09
CA GLU A 868 -31.47 -29.20 44.68
C GLU A 868 -30.47 -28.65 43.65
N ILE A 869 -30.05 -27.41 43.84
CA ILE A 869 -29.14 -26.73 42.90
C ILE A 869 -27.74 -27.31 43.07
N ALA A 870 -27.27 -28.03 42.04
CA ALA A 870 -25.95 -28.65 42.03
C ALA A 870 -24.84 -27.63 42.31
N THR A 871 -24.04 -27.87 43.34
CA THR A 871 -22.84 -27.09 43.64
C THR A 871 -21.63 -27.82 43.06
N ALA A 872 -20.86 -27.16 42.20
CA ALA A 872 -19.78 -27.79 41.43
C ALA A 872 -18.50 -28.11 42.24
N ASP A 873 -18.48 -27.94 43.56
CA ASP A 873 -17.41 -28.39 44.47
C ASP A 873 -17.90 -28.28 45.93
N GLU A 874 -17.66 -29.29 46.77
CA GLU A 874 -18.03 -29.32 48.21
C GLU A 874 -17.39 -28.22 49.08
N THR A 875 -16.55 -27.35 48.51
CA THR A 875 -15.82 -26.28 49.21
C THR A 875 -16.28 -24.86 48.87
N ARG A 876 -17.30 -24.68 48.01
CA ARG A 876 -17.79 -23.33 47.63
C ARG A 876 -18.89 -22.83 48.56
N VAL A 877 -18.80 -21.53 48.90
CA VAL A 877 -19.85 -20.76 49.59
C VAL A 877 -21.05 -20.63 48.65
N SER A 878 -22.26 -20.80 49.18
CA SER A 878 -23.51 -20.57 48.45
C SER A 878 -23.57 -19.16 47.85
N ASN A 879 -24.09 -19.07 46.63
CA ASN A 879 -24.06 -17.83 45.87
C ASN A 879 -25.46 -17.44 45.36
N VAL A 880 -25.83 -16.19 45.64
CA VAL A 880 -27.06 -15.51 45.19
C VAL A 880 -27.32 -15.70 43.69
N LEU A 881 -26.28 -15.56 42.86
CA LEU A 881 -26.45 -15.65 41.41
C LEU A 881 -26.86 -17.05 40.96
N SER A 882 -26.34 -18.11 41.60
CA SER A 882 -26.72 -19.48 41.24
C SER A 882 -28.20 -19.77 41.47
N VAL A 883 -28.75 -19.26 42.58
CA VAL A 883 -30.17 -19.40 42.93
C VAL A 883 -31.04 -18.62 41.94
N LEU A 884 -30.65 -17.39 41.60
CA LEU A 884 -31.41 -16.56 40.68
C LEU A 884 -31.34 -17.06 39.24
N THR A 885 -30.18 -17.53 38.78
CA THR A 885 -30.06 -18.16 37.46
C THR A 885 -31.00 -19.35 37.37
N TYR A 886 -31.06 -20.23 38.39
CA TYR A 886 -32.02 -21.34 38.41
C TYR A 886 -33.48 -20.86 38.29
N ILE A 887 -33.89 -19.89 39.13
CA ILE A 887 -35.27 -19.37 39.13
C ILE A 887 -35.65 -18.72 37.80
N ILE A 888 -34.75 -17.92 37.22
CA ILE A 888 -35.02 -17.22 35.95
C ILE A 888 -34.97 -18.20 34.77
N THR A 889 -34.11 -19.22 34.79
CA THR A 889 -34.11 -20.27 33.76
C THR A 889 -35.41 -21.08 33.80
N GLU A 890 -35.94 -21.41 34.98
CA GLU A 890 -37.28 -22.01 35.11
C GLU A 890 -38.35 -21.09 34.50
N LEU A 891 -38.27 -19.76 34.72
CA LEU A 891 -39.19 -18.79 34.12
C LEU A 891 -39.10 -18.73 32.58
N GLN A 892 -37.89 -18.77 32.02
CA GLN A 892 -37.66 -18.76 30.57
C GLN A 892 -38.19 -20.01 29.86
N ASN A 893 -38.29 -21.14 30.58
CA ASN A 893 -38.87 -22.38 30.07
C ASN A 893 -40.41 -22.40 30.08
N LEU A 894 -41.07 -21.40 30.68
CA LEU A 894 -42.52 -21.31 30.71
C LEU A 894 -43.09 -20.91 29.33
N LYS A 895 -44.34 -21.34 29.06
CA LYS A 895 -45.04 -20.96 27.82
C LYS A 895 -45.49 -19.48 27.89
N PRO A 896 -45.56 -18.74 26.76
CA PRO A 896 -45.89 -17.31 26.76
C PRO A 896 -47.21 -16.96 27.45
N TYR A 897 -48.24 -17.81 27.34
CA TYR A 897 -49.50 -17.70 28.08
C TYR A 897 -49.27 -17.51 29.59
N THR A 898 -48.43 -18.35 30.20
CA THR A 898 -48.13 -18.32 31.65
C THR A 898 -47.53 -16.99 32.10
N LEU A 899 -46.82 -16.31 31.20
CA LEU A 899 -46.21 -15.01 31.50
C LEU A 899 -47.23 -13.85 31.52
N ARG A 900 -48.43 -14.04 30.93
CA ARG A 900 -49.41 -12.97 30.69
C ARG A 900 -50.72 -13.15 31.45
N THR A 901 -51.13 -14.40 31.69
CA THR A 901 -52.43 -14.70 32.31
C THR A 901 -52.60 -14.05 33.70
N LYS A 902 -53.83 -13.67 34.03
CA LYS A 902 -54.24 -13.25 35.38
C LYS A 902 -54.84 -14.40 36.19
N ASN A 903 -54.98 -15.59 35.62
CA ASN A 903 -55.52 -16.78 36.27
C ASN A 903 -54.46 -17.50 37.13
N LEU A 904 -53.87 -16.75 38.06
CA LEU A 904 -52.87 -17.20 39.03
C LEU A 904 -53.17 -16.52 40.38
N SER A 905 -52.67 -17.09 41.47
CA SER A 905 -52.81 -16.46 42.79
C SER A 905 -52.15 -15.08 42.82
N HIS A 906 -52.71 -14.16 43.61
CA HIS A 906 -52.21 -12.77 43.68
C HIS A 906 -50.74 -12.70 44.11
N LYS A 907 -50.29 -13.60 44.99
CA LYS A 907 -48.88 -13.75 45.38
C LYS A 907 -48.02 -14.18 44.19
N THR A 908 -48.45 -15.18 43.43
CA THR A 908 -47.72 -15.68 42.24
C THR A 908 -47.65 -14.65 41.12
N ILE A 909 -48.70 -13.85 40.91
CA ILE A 909 -48.66 -12.71 39.96
C ILE A 909 -47.59 -11.71 40.37
N LYS A 910 -47.53 -11.33 41.66
CA LYS A 910 -46.49 -10.41 42.17
C LYS A 910 -45.09 -10.98 42.01
N VAL A 911 -44.88 -12.25 42.38
CA VAL A 911 -43.58 -12.95 42.20
C VAL A 911 -43.19 -12.97 40.73
N ARG A 912 -44.09 -13.33 39.82
CA ARG A 912 -43.85 -13.32 38.38
C ARG A 912 -43.48 -11.92 37.87
N THR A 913 -44.21 -10.89 38.30
CA THR A 913 -43.94 -9.50 37.91
C THR A 913 -42.56 -9.06 38.40
N ALA A 914 -42.20 -9.34 39.65
CA ALA A 914 -40.87 -9.05 40.19
C ALA A 914 -39.78 -9.75 39.36
N LEU A 915 -39.94 -11.05 39.08
CA LEU A 915 -38.98 -11.82 38.25
C LEU A 915 -38.84 -11.28 36.81
N LEU A 916 -39.90 -10.71 36.22
CA LEU A 916 -39.88 -10.15 34.86
C LEU A 916 -39.33 -8.72 34.80
N GLN A 917 -39.46 -7.94 35.88
CA GLN A 917 -39.07 -6.52 35.92
C GLN A 917 -37.73 -6.27 36.61
N ALA A 918 -37.20 -7.27 37.32
CA ALA A 918 -36.00 -7.13 38.13
C ALA A 918 -34.78 -6.64 37.35
N SER A 919 -34.17 -5.58 37.88
CA SER A 919 -32.95 -4.98 37.33
C SER A 919 -31.70 -5.31 38.14
N GLU A 920 -31.85 -5.72 39.42
CA GLU A 920 -30.74 -6.00 40.34
C GLU A 920 -30.97 -7.36 41.07
N PRO A 921 -30.04 -8.33 40.96
CA PRO A 921 -30.14 -9.66 41.56
C PRO A 921 -30.31 -9.66 43.09
N ASP A 922 -29.55 -8.83 43.81
CA ASP A 922 -29.58 -8.75 45.27
C ASP A 922 -30.91 -8.15 45.78
N ILE A 923 -31.38 -7.08 45.15
CA ILE A 923 -32.66 -6.45 45.49
C ILE A 923 -33.81 -7.43 45.22
N LEU A 924 -33.77 -8.13 44.07
CA LEU A 924 -34.77 -9.14 43.74
C LEU A 924 -34.88 -10.23 44.81
N LEU A 925 -33.76 -10.84 45.19
CA LEU A 925 -33.78 -12.01 46.09
C LEU A 925 -34.10 -11.63 47.56
N PHE A 926 -33.58 -10.51 48.03
CA PHE A 926 -33.64 -10.14 49.45
C PHE A 926 -34.73 -9.13 49.79
N GLU A 927 -35.31 -8.45 48.81
CA GLU A 927 -36.30 -7.38 49.02
C GLU A 927 -37.59 -7.66 48.21
N GLU A 928 -37.53 -7.66 46.88
CA GLU A 928 -38.73 -7.73 46.02
C GLU A 928 -39.49 -9.06 46.11
N LEU A 929 -38.79 -10.20 46.15
CA LEU A 929 -39.43 -11.51 46.28
C LEU A 929 -40.08 -11.71 47.66
N PRO A 930 -39.42 -11.42 48.80
CA PRO A 930 -40.07 -11.41 50.10
C PRO A 930 -41.32 -10.53 50.14
N GLU A 931 -41.21 -9.28 49.67
CA GLU A 931 -42.33 -8.33 49.67
C GLU A 931 -43.50 -8.79 48.78
N SER A 932 -43.20 -9.42 47.65
CA SER A 932 -44.20 -10.01 46.74
C SER A 932 -45.04 -11.10 47.41
N LEU A 933 -44.44 -11.84 48.35
CA LEU A 933 -45.08 -12.89 49.14
C LEU A 933 -45.72 -12.36 50.43
N GLY A 934 -45.54 -11.07 50.75
CA GLY A 934 -46.05 -10.44 51.96
C GLY A 934 -45.19 -10.73 53.20
N ILE A 935 -43.89 -10.99 53.00
CA ILE A 935 -42.89 -11.24 54.03
C ILE A 935 -41.93 -10.05 54.06
N SER A 936 -41.45 -9.66 55.26
CA SER A 936 -40.55 -8.52 55.40
C SER A 936 -39.20 -8.75 54.68
N ALA A 937 -38.66 -7.71 54.06
CA ALA A 937 -37.36 -7.76 53.40
C ALA A 937 -36.21 -8.08 54.38
N LEU A 938 -35.16 -8.72 53.86
CA LEU A 938 -34.05 -9.25 54.66
C LEU A 938 -32.91 -8.21 54.74
N GLY A 939 -32.76 -7.60 55.93
CA GLY A 939 -31.65 -6.70 56.24
C GLY A 939 -30.28 -7.38 56.15
N HIS A 940 -29.21 -6.58 56.01
CA HIS A 940 -27.86 -7.09 55.76
C HIS A 940 -27.30 -8.00 56.88
N ASP A 941 -27.77 -7.90 58.12
CA ASP A 941 -27.21 -8.61 59.29
C ASP A 941 -28.25 -9.21 60.28
N SER A 942 -29.54 -9.28 59.92
CA SER A 942 -30.61 -9.82 60.78
C SER A 942 -30.84 -11.31 60.58
N ASP A 943 -31.09 -12.06 61.67
CA ASP A 943 -31.64 -13.41 61.59
C ASP A 943 -33.07 -13.34 61.02
N TYR A 944 -33.36 -14.18 60.04
CA TYR A 944 -34.61 -14.14 59.29
C TYR A 944 -35.62 -15.12 59.92
N GLU A 945 -36.53 -14.61 60.75
CA GLU A 945 -37.51 -15.44 61.48
C GLU A 945 -38.44 -16.22 60.52
N ASP A 946 -38.81 -15.61 59.38
CA ASP A 946 -39.70 -16.19 58.37
C ASP A 946 -38.98 -17.00 57.26
N LEU A 947 -37.73 -17.42 57.48
CA LEU A 947 -36.90 -18.05 56.44
C LEU A 947 -37.55 -19.27 55.78
N GLN A 948 -38.03 -20.22 56.59
CA GLN A 948 -38.64 -21.43 56.05
C GLN A 948 -39.94 -21.13 55.30
N LYS A 949 -40.73 -20.19 55.83
CA LYS A 949 -41.99 -19.74 55.24
C LYS A 949 -41.77 -19.09 53.87
N PHE A 950 -40.76 -18.23 53.75
CA PHE A 950 -40.40 -17.62 52.46
C PHE A 950 -39.98 -18.67 51.42
N VAL A 951 -39.10 -19.59 51.80
CA VAL A 951 -38.63 -20.67 50.91
C VAL A 951 -39.79 -21.55 50.42
N ASP A 952 -40.73 -21.90 51.31
CA ASP A 952 -41.88 -22.72 50.97
C ASP A 952 -42.92 -21.97 50.10
N GLU A 953 -43.22 -20.71 50.40
CA GLU A 953 -44.13 -19.88 49.60
C GLU A 953 -43.56 -19.60 48.19
N LEU A 954 -42.25 -19.34 48.08
CA LEU A 954 -41.59 -19.16 46.78
C LEU A 954 -41.65 -20.46 45.94
N LYS A 955 -41.39 -21.61 46.56
CA LYS A 955 -41.52 -22.92 45.89
C LYS A 955 -42.95 -23.17 45.41
N GLN A 956 -43.96 -22.78 46.20
CA GLN A 956 -45.36 -22.90 45.81
C GLN A 956 -45.69 -22.00 44.61
N ALA A 957 -45.24 -20.76 44.62
CA ALA A 957 -45.45 -19.82 43.51
C ALA A 957 -44.80 -20.32 42.21
N LEU A 958 -43.56 -20.81 42.26
CA LEU A 958 -42.88 -21.38 41.09
C LEU A 958 -43.56 -22.66 40.58
N LYS A 959 -44.06 -23.51 41.49
CA LYS A 959 -44.83 -24.71 41.12
C LYS A 959 -46.16 -24.33 40.43
N GLU A 960 -46.83 -23.29 40.90
CA GLU A 960 -48.05 -22.77 40.27
C GLU A 960 -47.78 -22.27 38.85
N LEU A 961 -46.69 -21.51 38.63
CA LEU A 961 -46.27 -21.08 37.30
C LEU A 961 -45.97 -22.28 36.39
N ARG A 962 -45.23 -23.28 36.87
CA ARG A 962 -44.88 -24.48 36.10
C ARG A 962 -46.10 -25.27 35.62
N ASN A 963 -47.11 -25.38 36.47
CA ASN A 963 -48.31 -26.16 36.19
C ASN A 963 -49.39 -25.38 35.42
N CYS A 964 -49.30 -24.05 35.35
CA CYS A 964 -50.30 -23.16 34.76
C CYS A 964 -50.72 -23.57 33.34
N TYR A 965 -49.76 -23.82 32.44
CA TYR A 965 -50.09 -24.23 31.06
C TYR A 965 -50.74 -25.61 31.00
N GLY A 966 -50.30 -26.55 31.85
CA GLY A 966 -50.93 -27.86 31.95
C GLY A 966 -52.37 -27.78 32.44
N ASN A 967 -52.64 -26.92 33.44
CA ASN A 967 -53.99 -26.68 33.95
C ASN A 967 -54.89 -26.04 32.89
N LEU A 968 -54.39 -25.07 32.11
CA LEU A 968 -55.13 -24.49 30.99
C LEU A 968 -55.64 -25.56 30.02
N LEU A 969 -54.78 -26.52 29.64
CA LEU A 969 -55.19 -27.59 28.73
C LEU A 969 -56.31 -28.45 29.33
N GLU A 970 -56.28 -28.73 30.63
CA GLU A 970 -57.36 -29.47 31.31
C GLU A 970 -58.66 -28.65 31.41
N ASP A 971 -58.56 -27.33 31.64
CA ASP A 971 -59.71 -26.43 31.66
C ASP A 971 -60.39 -26.39 30.28
N LEU A 972 -59.61 -26.27 29.19
CA LEU A 972 -60.13 -26.30 27.82
C LEU A 972 -60.78 -27.64 27.49
N ARG A 973 -60.21 -28.76 27.94
CA ARG A 973 -60.83 -30.09 27.80
C ARG A 973 -62.18 -30.17 28.52
N THR A 974 -62.27 -29.56 29.69
CA THR A 974 -63.52 -29.49 30.47
C THR A 974 -64.57 -28.64 29.76
N ILE A 975 -64.16 -27.52 29.14
CA ILE A 975 -65.03 -26.68 28.32
C ILE A 975 -65.58 -27.46 27.12
N VAL A 976 -64.72 -28.18 26.38
CA VAL A 976 -65.15 -29.04 25.27
C VAL A 976 -66.15 -30.10 25.75
N ALA A 977 -65.87 -30.75 26.88
CA ALA A 977 -66.76 -31.76 27.44
C ALA A 977 -68.13 -31.19 27.82
N ARG A 978 -68.15 -30.00 28.44
CA ARG A 978 -69.38 -29.29 28.79
C ARG A 978 -70.19 -28.90 27.55
N ALA A 979 -69.53 -28.33 26.55
CA ALA A 979 -70.17 -27.85 25.32
C ALA A 979 -70.77 -28.99 24.48
N TYR A 980 -70.17 -30.18 24.53
CA TYR A 980 -70.69 -31.36 23.83
C TYR A 980 -71.97 -31.93 24.48
N GLY A 981 -72.05 -31.96 25.82
CA GLY A 981 -73.24 -32.39 26.57
C GLY A 981 -72.92 -32.95 27.95
N SER A 982 -73.84 -32.79 28.90
CA SER A 982 -73.65 -33.19 30.30
C SER A 982 -73.54 -34.71 30.48
N GLY A 983 -72.33 -35.22 30.78
CA GLY A 983 -72.09 -36.60 31.20
C GLY A 983 -70.84 -37.27 30.60
N ASP A 984 -70.35 -36.76 29.47
CA ASP A 984 -69.21 -37.34 28.75
C ASP A 984 -67.86 -36.71 29.16
N THR A 985 -66.79 -37.49 29.08
CA THR A 985 -65.41 -37.00 29.27
C THR A 985 -64.81 -36.64 27.91
N TYR A 986 -63.80 -35.77 27.90
CA TYR A 986 -63.09 -35.42 26.65
C TYR A 986 -62.62 -36.65 25.86
N ASN A 987 -62.20 -37.72 26.57
CA ASN A 987 -61.72 -38.94 25.94
C ASN A 987 -62.88 -39.75 25.31
N THR A 988 -64.06 -39.79 25.93
CA THR A 988 -65.24 -40.48 25.34
C THR A 988 -65.75 -39.72 24.12
N ILE A 989 -65.72 -38.39 24.16
CA ILE A 989 -66.06 -37.52 23.01
C ILE A 989 -65.07 -37.75 21.87
N GLN A 990 -63.78 -37.75 22.19
CA GLN A 990 -62.73 -37.99 21.20
C GLN A 990 -62.88 -39.35 20.51
N ALA A 991 -63.16 -40.41 21.27
CA ALA A 991 -63.42 -41.73 20.71
C ALA A 991 -64.66 -41.72 19.79
N ALA A 992 -65.77 -41.14 20.25
CA ALA A 992 -67.01 -41.09 19.49
C ALA A 992 -66.90 -40.28 18.19
N LEU A 993 -66.26 -39.11 18.24
CA LEU A 993 -66.09 -38.24 17.07
C LEU A 993 -65.07 -38.79 16.07
N SER A 994 -64.13 -39.63 16.51
CA SER A 994 -63.13 -40.23 15.62
C SER A 994 -63.72 -41.21 14.61
N GLU A 995 -64.93 -41.74 14.85
CA GLU A 995 -65.60 -42.70 13.98
C GLU A 995 -66.55 -42.07 12.94
N ILE A 996 -66.70 -40.72 12.95
CA ILE A 996 -67.69 -40.02 12.11
C ILE A 996 -67.20 -39.78 10.68
N ASP A 997 -67.95 -40.24 9.68
CA ASP A 997 -67.67 -39.91 8.28
C ASP A 997 -68.03 -38.44 7.97
N THR A 998 -67.07 -37.66 7.48
CA THR A 998 -67.13 -36.18 7.48
C THR A 998 -67.48 -35.55 6.13
N GLU A 999 -67.86 -36.34 5.11
CA GLU A 999 -68.05 -35.87 3.73
C GLU A 999 -69.14 -34.78 3.55
N VAL A 1000 -70.01 -34.54 4.55
CA VAL A 1000 -71.13 -33.58 4.49
C VAL A 1000 -71.01 -32.43 5.51
N ALA A 1001 -69.97 -32.39 6.36
CA ALA A 1001 -69.81 -31.33 7.37
C ALA A 1001 -69.15 -30.05 6.80
N ARG A 1002 -69.32 -28.89 7.45
CA ARG A 1002 -68.58 -27.66 7.13
C ARG A 1002 -67.07 -27.84 7.40
N GLN A 1003 -66.22 -27.12 6.66
CA GLN A 1003 -64.76 -27.27 6.71
C GLN A 1003 -64.17 -27.16 8.13
N GLU A 1004 -64.64 -26.23 8.94
CA GLU A 1004 -64.19 -26.04 10.34
C GLU A 1004 -64.49 -27.28 11.20
N ILE A 1005 -65.69 -27.84 11.08
CA ILE A 1005 -66.11 -29.04 11.79
C ILE A 1005 -65.31 -30.27 11.31
N ARG A 1006 -65.05 -30.40 10.00
CA ARG A 1006 -64.18 -31.47 9.47
C ARG A 1006 -62.78 -31.39 10.06
N THR A 1007 -62.26 -30.18 10.20
CA THR A 1007 -60.91 -29.93 10.73
C THR A 1007 -60.85 -30.29 12.22
N ILE A 1008 -61.85 -29.88 13.02
CA ILE A 1008 -61.97 -30.23 14.44
C ILE A 1008 -62.07 -31.76 14.63
N ILE A 1009 -62.93 -32.44 13.87
CA ILE A 1009 -63.05 -33.92 13.90
C ILE A 1009 -61.73 -34.59 13.47
N GLY A 1010 -61.06 -34.02 12.46
CA GLY A 1010 -59.73 -34.44 12.03
C GLY A 1010 -58.70 -34.39 13.15
N HIS A 1011 -58.70 -33.35 13.98
CA HIS A 1011 -57.81 -33.22 15.13
C HIS A 1011 -58.14 -34.18 16.28
N PHE A 1012 -59.41 -34.57 16.46
CA PHE A 1012 -59.75 -35.67 17.35
C PHE A 1012 -59.14 -37.00 16.85
N ARG A 1013 -59.21 -37.28 15.53
CA ARG A 1013 -58.68 -38.49 14.88
C ARG A 1013 -57.15 -38.61 14.88
N GLN A 1014 -56.44 -37.54 14.51
CA GLN A 1014 -54.99 -37.57 14.23
C GLN A 1014 -54.09 -37.60 15.47
N SER A 1015 -54.68 -37.53 16.66
CA SER A 1015 -53.95 -37.29 17.92
C SER A 1015 -53.19 -38.49 18.49
N ASN A 1016 -53.25 -39.69 17.88
CA ASN A 1016 -52.59 -40.93 18.35
C ASN A 1016 -52.82 -41.22 19.86
N GLY A 1017 -53.97 -40.81 20.40
CA GLY A 1017 -54.30 -41.01 21.81
C GLY A 1017 -53.65 -40.05 22.80
N ASP A 1018 -53.01 -38.95 22.37
CA ASP A 1018 -52.58 -37.86 23.25
C ASP A 1018 -53.64 -36.75 23.32
N PRO A 1019 -54.42 -36.65 24.42
CA PRO A 1019 -55.48 -35.65 24.56
C PRO A 1019 -54.94 -34.23 24.62
N LYS A 1020 -53.69 -34.02 25.05
CA LYS A 1020 -53.08 -32.68 25.17
C LYS A 1020 -52.77 -32.09 23.80
N LYS A 1021 -52.21 -32.90 22.90
CA LYS A 1021 -51.95 -32.48 21.52
C LYS A 1021 -53.24 -32.23 20.74
N SER A 1022 -54.28 -33.03 21.00
CA SER A 1022 -55.60 -32.86 20.40
C SER A 1022 -56.23 -31.52 20.77
N ILE A 1023 -56.29 -31.19 22.07
CA ILE A 1023 -56.90 -29.93 22.52
C ILE A 1023 -56.09 -28.71 22.04
N GLU A 1024 -54.76 -28.83 21.95
CA GLU A 1024 -53.90 -27.78 21.37
C GLU A 1024 -54.28 -27.42 19.95
N GLN A 1025 -54.51 -28.42 19.11
CA GLN A 1025 -54.90 -28.20 17.73
C GLN A 1025 -56.34 -27.70 17.61
N ILE A 1026 -57.26 -28.26 18.41
CA ILE A 1026 -58.67 -27.86 18.39
C ILE A 1026 -58.82 -26.40 18.80
N ALA A 1027 -58.23 -25.96 19.92
CA ALA A 1027 -58.34 -24.56 20.31
C ALA A 1027 -57.66 -23.61 19.33
N THR A 1028 -56.62 -24.07 18.63
CA THR A 1028 -56.00 -23.29 17.55
C THR A 1028 -56.93 -23.08 16.37
N VAL A 1029 -57.72 -24.10 16.00
CA VAL A 1029 -58.70 -24.00 14.91
C VAL A 1029 -59.88 -23.13 15.31
N VAL A 1030 -60.36 -23.26 16.55
CA VAL A 1030 -61.55 -22.52 17.02
C VAL A 1030 -61.25 -21.04 17.21
N VAL A 1031 -60.13 -20.68 17.86
CA VAL A 1031 -59.79 -19.27 18.11
C VAL A 1031 -58.98 -18.65 16.95
N GLY A 1032 -58.41 -19.48 16.07
CA GLY A 1032 -57.52 -19.03 14.99
C GLY A 1032 -56.11 -18.62 15.47
N LYS A 1033 -55.73 -18.97 16.69
CA LYS A 1033 -54.48 -18.58 17.35
C LYS A 1033 -53.86 -19.75 18.10
N ALA A 1034 -52.53 -19.88 18.12
CA ALA A 1034 -51.90 -20.97 18.86
C ALA A 1034 -52.09 -20.81 20.38
N ILE A 1035 -52.42 -21.89 21.10
CA ILE A 1035 -52.70 -21.85 22.56
C ILE A 1035 -51.58 -21.17 23.36
N LYS A 1036 -50.33 -21.43 23.00
CA LYS A 1036 -49.16 -20.83 23.65
C LYS A 1036 -49.20 -19.29 23.69
N ASP A 1037 -49.92 -18.66 22.77
CA ASP A 1037 -50.05 -17.21 22.63
C ASP A 1037 -51.38 -16.66 23.18
N PHE A 1038 -52.24 -17.52 23.74
CA PHE A 1038 -53.53 -17.12 24.30
C PHE A 1038 -53.38 -16.04 25.38
N ASN A 1039 -54.42 -15.23 25.54
CA ASN A 1039 -54.69 -14.42 26.72
C ASN A 1039 -55.98 -14.93 27.41
N ASP A 1040 -56.37 -14.28 28.50
CA ASP A 1040 -57.56 -14.70 29.26
C ASP A 1040 -58.86 -14.48 28.46
N ASP A 1041 -58.90 -13.53 27.52
CA ASP A 1041 -60.06 -13.26 26.66
C ASP A 1041 -60.22 -14.33 25.56
N ASP A 1042 -59.12 -14.85 25.02
CA ASP A 1042 -59.09 -15.92 24.02
C ASP A 1042 -59.74 -17.21 24.59
N ILE A 1043 -59.67 -17.43 25.91
CA ILE A 1043 -60.36 -18.55 26.59
C ILE A 1043 -61.88 -18.33 26.60
N ASN A 1044 -62.33 -17.09 26.79
CA ASN A 1044 -63.76 -16.76 26.71
C ASN A 1044 -64.27 -16.96 25.28
N THR A 1045 -63.54 -16.47 24.28
CA THR A 1045 -63.87 -16.70 22.86
C THR A 1045 -63.91 -18.20 22.54
N PHE A 1046 -62.93 -18.97 23.01
CA PHE A 1046 -62.94 -20.43 22.84
C PHE A 1046 -64.21 -21.06 23.44
N THR A 1047 -64.64 -20.59 24.63
CA THR A 1047 -65.83 -21.11 25.31
C THR A 1047 -67.11 -20.80 24.53
N GLU A 1048 -67.28 -19.55 24.10
CA GLU A 1048 -68.45 -19.10 23.33
C GLU A 1048 -68.59 -19.82 21.98
N GLU A 1049 -67.49 -19.99 21.25
CA GLU A 1049 -67.47 -20.71 19.97
C GLU A 1049 -67.74 -22.21 20.16
N LEU A 1050 -67.19 -22.83 21.22
CA LEU A 1050 -67.46 -24.24 21.51
C LEU A 1050 -68.92 -24.48 21.90
N GLU A 1051 -69.57 -23.56 22.60
CA GLU A 1051 -71.00 -23.67 22.93
C GLU A 1051 -71.89 -23.69 21.67
N GLN A 1052 -71.47 -23.06 20.57
CA GLN A 1052 -72.18 -23.12 19.29
C GLN A 1052 -71.85 -24.40 18.50
N ILE A 1053 -70.58 -24.82 18.50
CA ILE A 1053 -70.09 -25.97 17.72
C ILE A 1053 -70.47 -27.31 18.38
N GLY A 1054 -70.46 -27.37 19.71
CA GLY A 1054 -70.68 -28.57 20.52
C GLY A 1054 -71.97 -29.32 20.20
N PRO A 1055 -73.15 -28.66 20.16
CA PRO A 1055 -74.41 -29.29 19.76
C PRO A 1055 -74.36 -29.86 18.34
N THR A 1056 -73.66 -29.19 17.43
CA THR A 1056 -73.50 -29.65 16.04
C THR A 1056 -72.63 -30.91 15.98
N LEU A 1057 -71.53 -30.97 16.73
CA LEU A 1057 -70.70 -32.18 16.84
C LEU A 1057 -71.48 -33.36 17.43
N ARG A 1058 -72.34 -33.11 18.42
CA ARG A 1058 -73.21 -34.14 18.99
C ARG A 1058 -74.24 -34.63 17.97
N ARG A 1059 -74.90 -33.72 17.24
CA ARG A 1059 -75.87 -34.06 16.19
C ARG A 1059 -75.24 -34.92 15.09
N LEU A 1060 -74.02 -34.58 14.66
CA LEU A 1060 -73.29 -35.37 13.66
C LEU A 1060 -72.96 -36.78 14.15
N ASN A 1061 -72.59 -36.93 15.42
CA ASN A 1061 -72.36 -38.24 16.02
C ASN A 1061 -73.64 -39.09 16.04
N GLU A 1062 -74.76 -38.49 16.46
CA GLU A 1062 -76.05 -39.20 16.45
C GLU A 1062 -76.48 -39.58 15.02
N LEU A 1063 -76.32 -38.70 14.03
CA LEU A 1063 -76.58 -39.01 12.61
C LEU A 1063 -75.70 -40.16 12.09
N GLN A 1064 -74.42 -40.21 12.46
CA GLN A 1064 -73.55 -41.32 12.08
C GLN A 1064 -73.99 -42.63 12.72
N LYS A 1065 -74.40 -42.61 13.99
CA LYS A 1065 -75.00 -43.78 14.65
C LYS A 1065 -76.27 -44.23 13.91
N MET A 1066 -77.11 -43.29 13.45
CA MET A 1066 -78.29 -43.61 12.63
C MET A 1066 -77.90 -44.27 11.30
N ARG A 1067 -76.87 -43.76 10.61
CA ARG A 1067 -76.38 -44.35 9.35
C ARG A 1067 -75.85 -45.78 9.56
N ASN A 1068 -75.16 -46.03 10.67
CA ASN A 1068 -74.67 -47.37 11.01
C ASN A 1068 -75.81 -48.33 11.41
N LEU A 1069 -76.92 -47.82 11.96
CA LEU A 1069 -78.12 -48.61 12.27
C LEU A 1069 -78.98 -48.93 11.03
N ALA A 1070 -78.88 -48.15 9.95
CA ALA A 1070 -79.70 -48.26 8.74
C ALA A 1070 -79.38 -49.44 7.80
N GLN A 1071 -78.56 -50.41 8.21
CA GLN A 1071 -78.33 -51.66 7.46
C GLN A 1071 -79.45 -52.71 7.62
N GLY A 1072 -80.61 -52.35 8.17
CA GLY A 1072 -81.82 -53.18 8.23
C GLY A 1072 -83.07 -52.37 7.89
N ASP A 1073 -83.95 -52.93 7.06
CA ASP A 1073 -85.10 -52.23 6.48
C ASP A 1073 -86.03 -51.66 7.57
N SER A 1074 -86.34 -50.36 7.44
CA SER A 1074 -87.32 -49.52 8.16
C SER A 1074 -86.96 -49.00 9.57
N LEU A 1075 -86.21 -47.89 9.62
CA LEU A 1075 -86.01 -47.03 10.80
C LEU A 1075 -86.94 -45.81 10.79
N ILE A 1076 -87.46 -45.41 11.96
CA ILE A 1076 -88.12 -44.11 12.15
C ILE A 1076 -87.22 -43.24 13.03
N ALA A 1077 -86.85 -42.06 12.52
CA ALA A 1077 -86.19 -41.01 13.29
C ALA A 1077 -87.23 -39.97 13.75
N LEU A 1078 -87.31 -39.76 15.06
CA LEU A 1078 -88.28 -38.89 15.69
C LEU A 1078 -87.55 -37.75 16.37
N SER A 1079 -87.62 -36.56 15.76
CA SER A 1079 -87.04 -35.33 16.31
C SER A 1079 -88.11 -34.55 17.05
N ILE A 1080 -87.88 -34.32 18.34
CA ILE A 1080 -88.76 -33.52 19.21
C ILE A 1080 -88.03 -32.23 19.56
N THR A 1081 -88.58 -31.10 19.13
CA THR A 1081 -88.13 -29.78 19.56
C THR A 1081 -88.90 -29.41 20.83
N LEU A 1082 -88.19 -29.28 21.95
CA LEU A 1082 -88.76 -28.83 23.21
C LEU A 1082 -89.00 -27.30 23.17
N PRO A 1083 -89.89 -26.75 24.02
CA PRO A 1083 -90.21 -25.32 24.04
C PRO A 1083 -89.02 -24.40 24.36
N ASP A 1084 -87.94 -24.94 24.93
CA ASP A 1084 -86.67 -24.25 25.18
C ASP A 1084 -85.78 -24.16 23.94
N GLY A 1085 -86.23 -24.69 22.79
CA GLY A 1085 -85.50 -24.73 21.54
C GLY A 1085 -84.56 -25.92 21.39
N ASN A 1086 -84.45 -26.79 22.40
CA ASN A 1086 -83.60 -27.98 22.32
C ASN A 1086 -84.28 -29.09 21.50
N GLU A 1087 -83.60 -29.53 20.43
CA GLU A 1087 -84.02 -30.69 19.64
C GLU A 1087 -83.44 -31.99 20.24
N SER A 1088 -84.31 -32.95 20.55
CA SER A 1088 -83.94 -34.31 20.91
C SER A 1088 -84.41 -35.28 19.84
N THR A 1089 -83.48 -35.95 19.16
CA THR A 1089 -83.80 -36.97 18.15
C THR A 1089 -83.62 -38.37 18.73
N VAL A 1090 -84.65 -39.21 18.64
CA VAL A 1090 -84.57 -40.64 18.96
C VAL A 1090 -84.90 -41.45 17.73
N VAL A 1091 -84.11 -42.49 17.47
CA VAL A 1091 -84.31 -43.38 16.34
C VAL A 1091 -84.60 -44.78 16.84
N THR A 1092 -85.65 -45.38 16.31
CA THR A 1092 -86.03 -46.75 16.64
C THR A 1092 -86.30 -47.56 15.37
N ASP A 1093 -86.01 -48.85 15.46
CA ASP A 1093 -86.33 -49.87 14.47
C ASP A 1093 -87.83 -50.19 14.52
N THR A 1094 -88.52 -50.00 13.40
CA THR A 1094 -89.97 -50.22 13.30
C THR A 1094 -90.37 -51.68 13.48
N SER A 1095 -89.49 -52.62 13.10
CA SER A 1095 -89.75 -54.06 13.23
C SER A 1095 -89.71 -54.50 14.70
N LYS A 1096 -88.81 -53.92 15.50
CA LYS A 1096 -88.75 -54.12 16.97
C LYS A 1096 -89.88 -53.41 17.71
N ALA A 1097 -90.29 -52.23 17.27
CA ALA A 1097 -91.39 -51.49 17.87
C ALA A 1097 -92.75 -52.18 17.62
N ARG A 1098 -92.97 -52.77 16.43
CA ARG A 1098 -94.20 -53.51 16.09
C ARG A 1098 -94.29 -54.91 16.71
N SER A 1099 -93.17 -55.58 16.91
CA SER A 1099 -93.13 -56.93 17.51
C SER A 1099 -93.26 -56.95 19.03
N SER A 1100 -93.04 -55.81 19.70
CA SER A 1100 -93.10 -55.69 21.16
C SER A 1100 -94.49 -55.34 21.71
N ASP A 1101 -95.47 -55.00 20.86
CA ASP A 1101 -96.80 -54.55 21.29
C ASP A 1101 -97.91 -55.02 20.33
N GLN A 1102 -98.75 -55.98 20.75
CA GLN A 1102 -99.77 -56.61 19.89
C GLN A 1102 -100.80 -55.61 19.33
N ALA A 1103 -101.04 -54.50 20.03
CA ALA A 1103 -101.95 -53.44 19.61
C ALA A 1103 -101.43 -52.60 18.42
N LEU A 1104 -100.11 -52.62 18.16
CA LEU A 1104 -99.45 -51.82 17.12
C LEU A 1104 -99.04 -52.66 15.89
N SER A 1105 -99.36 -53.96 15.88
CA SER A 1105 -98.98 -54.89 14.81
C SER A 1105 -99.54 -54.53 13.42
N ASN A 1106 -100.68 -53.84 13.37
CA ASN A 1106 -101.34 -53.40 12.14
C ASN A 1106 -101.46 -51.86 12.02
N ALA A 1107 -100.74 -51.10 12.87
CA ALA A 1107 -100.81 -49.64 12.89
C ALA A 1107 -99.95 -49.02 11.77
N SER A 1108 -100.43 -47.91 11.19
CA SER A 1108 -99.69 -47.16 10.17
C SER A 1108 -98.40 -46.58 10.77
N ASP A 1109 -97.41 -46.23 9.93
CA ASP A 1109 -96.17 -45.59 10.41
C ASP A 1109 -96.46 -44.24 11.10
N GLU A 1110 -97.54 -43.55 10.71
CA GLU A 1110 -98.05 -42.34 11.35
C GLU A 1110 -98.54 -42.61 12.79
N ASP A 1111 -99.27 -43.68 13.00
CA ASP A 1111 -99.77 -44.07 14.33
C ASP A 1111 -98.62 -44.50 15.26
N LEU A 1112 -97.63 -45.22 14.71
CA LEU A 1112 -96.44 -45.63 15.45
C LEU A 1112 -95.60 -44.40 15.87
N ALA A 1113 -95.43 -43.44 14.97
CA ALA A 1113 -94.75 -42.18 15.25
C ALA A 1113 -95.50 -41.33 16.29
N ALA A 1114 -96.83 -41.23 16.19
CA ALA A 1114 -97.64 -40.49 17.16
C ALA A 1114 -97.58 -41.09 18.57
N GLU A 1115 -97.55 -42.43 18.69
CA GLU A 1115 -97.46 -43.12 19.97
C GLU A 1115 -96.05 -43.05 20.59
N LEU A 1116 -94.99 -43.16 19.79
CA LEU A 1116 -93.62 -42.93 20.25
C LEU A 1116 -93.40 -41.48 20.71
N ALA A 1117 -93.95 -40.50 19.97
CA ALA A 1117 -93.95 -39.10 20.37
C ALA A 1117 -94.68 -38.87 21.70
N ARG A 1118 -95.80 -39.57 21.95
CA ARG A 1118 -96.52 -39.54 23.24
C ARG A 1118 -95.71 -40.13 24.38
N ARG A 1119 -95.04 -41.26 24.17
CA ARG A 1119 -94.19 -41.89 25.19
C ARG A 1119 -93.00 -41.01 25.56
N MET A 1120 -92.41 -40.33 24.57
CA MET A 1120 -91.30 -39.41 24.79
C MET A 1120 -91.71 -38.07 25.41
N SER A 1121 -92.92 -37.58 25.11
CA SER A 1121 -93.47 -36.34 25.69
C SER A 1121 -94.11 -36.52 27.07
N GLY A 1122 -94.22 -37.76 27.56
CA GLY A 1122 -94.57 -38.09 28.94
C GLY A 1122 -95.87 -37.43 29.42
N ASN A 1123 -97.04 -37.95 29.03
CA ASN A 1123 -98.35 -37.70 29.66
C ASN A 1123 -98.61 -36.25 30.18
N SER A 1124 -98.24 -35.24 29.38
CA SER A 1124 -98.46 -33.83 29.69
C SER A 1124 -99.27 -33.16 28.58
N LEU A 1125 -100.60 -33.24 28.75
CA LEU A 1125 -101.63 -32.25 28.36
C LEU A 1125 -101.37 -31.41 27.11
N TYR A 1126 -101.97 -31.77 25.97
CA TYR A 1126 -102.87 -30.90 25.17
C TYR A 1126 -103.45 -31.70 23.99
N ASN A 1127 -104.78 -31.90 24.02
CA ASN A 1127 -105.57 -32.48 22.92
C ASN A 1127 -105.57 -31.53 21.70
N LYS A 1128 -104.66 -31.74 20.76
CA LYS A 1128 -104.82 -31.36 19.34
C LYS A 1128 -104.27 -32.50 18.49
N PRO A 1129 -104.88 -32.82 17.33
CA PRO A 1129 -104.35 -33.85 16.46
C PRO A 1129 -103.00 -33.37 15.88
N PHE A 1130 -101.91 -34.01 16.29
CA PHE A 1130 -100.65 -33.94 15.56
C PHE A 1130 -100.83 -34.80 14.31
N THR A 1131 -100.84 -34.19 13.14
CA THR A 1131 -100.64 -34.90 11.86
C THR A 1131 -99.14 -35.11 11.69
N PRO A 1132 -98.62 -36.35 11.76
CA PRO A 1132 -97.25 -36.64 11.36
C PRO A 1132 -97.14 -36.34 9.87
N ARG A 1133 -96.00 -35.82 9.43
CA ARG A 1133 -95.68 -35.71 8.01
C ARG A 1133 -94.69 -36.82 7.70
N VAL A 1134 -95.18 -37.95 7.19
CA VAL A 1134 -94.33 -39.04 6.72
C VAL A 1134 -93.80 -38.65 5.34
N ILE A 1135 -92.49 -38.64 5.18
CA ILE A 1135 -91.82 -38.44 3.89
C ILE A 1135 -91.40 -39.82 3.42
N ASP A 1136 -92.17 -40.41 2.50
CA ASP A 1136 -91.83 -41.69 1.88
C ASP A 1136 -90.86 -41.49 0.71
N ASN A 1137 -89.78 -42.28 0.70
CA ASN A 1137 -88.86 -42.57 -0.40
C ASN A 1137 -88.45 -41.41 -1.32
N VAL A 1138 -87.31 -40.79 -1.02
CA VAL A 1138 -86.51 -40.08 -2.03
C VAL A 1138 -85.63 -41.12 -2.73
N SER A 1139 -86.03 -41.49 -3.94
CA SER A 1139 -85.18 -42.20 -4.90
C SER A 1139 -83.97 -41.32 -5.27
N ASN A 1140 -82.81 -41.98 -5.41
CA ASN A 1140 -81.56 -41.40 -5.88
C ASN A 1140 -81.73 -40.57 -7.17
N GLU A 1141 -80.95 -39.50 -7.26
CA GLU A 1141 -80.80 -38.54 -8.38
C GLU A 1141 -81.82 -37.39 -8.43
N GLU A 1142 -81.44 -36.26 -7.82
CA GLU A 1142 -81.62 -34.93 -8.45
C GLU A 1142 -80.60 -33.94 -7.86
N GLU A 1143 -79.78 -33.38 -8.76
CA GLU A 1143 -78.79 -32.32 -8.54
C GLU A 1143 -79.46 -31.04 -8.03
N ILE A 1144 -78.86 -30.40 -7.01
CA ILE A 1144 -79.12 -28.99 -6.70
C ILE A 1144 -77.81 -28.24 -6.79
N ASP A 1145 -77.77 -27.40 -7.83
CA ASP A 1145 -76.67 -26.57 -8.29
C ASP A 1145 -76.32 -25.43 -7.31
N GLU A 1146 -75.02 -25.21 -7.15
CA GLU A 1146 -74.42 -24.18 -6.32
C GLU A 1146 -74.46 -22.83 -7.05
N THR A 1147 -75.37 -21.93 -6.67
CA THR A 1147 -75.13 -20.49 -6.88
C THR A 1147 -75.33 -19.73 -5.59
N GLY A 1148 -74.21 -19.37 -4.98
CA GLY A 1148 -74.17 -18.52 -3.80
C GLY A 1148 -74.61 -17.09 -4.11
N SER A 1149 -75.38 -16.51 -3.20
CA SER A 1149 -75.42 -15.06 -3.02
C SER A 1149 -75.28 -14.74 -1.54
N ARG A 1150 -74.27 -13.92 -1.24
CA ARG A 1150 -74.12 -13.21 0.02
C ARG A 1150 -75.07 -12.01 0.00
N THR A 1151 -75.99 -11.98 0.96
CA THR A 1151 -76.37 -10.79 1.75
C THR A 1151 -76.87 -11.27 3.09
#